data_AF-A0A3D2EFV9-F1
#
_entry.id   AF-A0A3D2EFV9-F1
#
_cell.length_a   1.000
_cell.length_b   1.000
_cell.length_c   1.000
_cell.angle_alpha   90.00
_cell.angle_beta   90.00
_cell.angle_gamma   90.00
#
_symmetry.space_group_name_H-M   'P 1'
#
loop_
_entity.id
_entity.type
_entity.pdbx_description
1 polymer ?
#
loop_
_entity_poly.entity_id
_entity_poly.type
_entity_poly.pdbx_seq_one_letter_code
_entity_poly.pdbx_strand_id
1 'polypeptide(L)'
;MTITDILQQEDLERKIESRFPVRVIFCESMEEYRKLVTRLRGACDCCWNLAEFCSEKYPDKYPKFRRLIQKIEENQDKHILLLSVGEYLRMATKFEVYGNNSAQFYDLWSRMESVYSKTRIFIPIFAAREYFNRAVGTIDERQLDFLWELDTDDEKTYSLTVYSEKFKNALPLENIAHNLKEWLEKWQDCFAFSQAMIMTGQIENWEKTYGKVTIDIVEYPYEFLCNFDHNMETIKQDSTPEDFWADLMIKSTRVGSIKEAILESLNLKEFDSVAVASQWEYLTDIEQWYVWLWYQLNNSEEYVAAIIKKLNVSELKDVPRHISNDIIYFLDSHPEWITQRHGLIKSLSVITPSQEFFKVLDTKEPEVAINLLTARTIEEKAYIIKTICRWLRDNDDETTSEKISVVLEKIYPELSVYFRTPKSLYKEYASYFEWYKRKKIINRQIDSPLPAQDVDILETRFSLMAEYNDKDCISYWIDGLGLEWISLLCYLLDQNRGDTFLYTSDMAKCVIPSETVFNEQWNLNSYESIKRNRLDTISHKGMPDDKDYFLAVANQIQVIIEMVQEALQQLEDHEYVIITGDHGSSRLAALAFHGEGTIVPKGAKSMDLGRFCLLKGRHEDTDYIPDSSIPCVFGDDNYLVMKNYDHFIQPGNAAGGNDDDNAVAGEVHGGLTPEECIVPVIVIHRKNKPGRLSYKINNKKILSMGGKATLRVEFNSPVQSLKIITNNGECECIQNNVEEWTAHFSNLHEGEAELEIIADNKMIKPKKIMQVGSRGIQTNSMGLGGLL
;
A
#
# COMPACT_ATOMS: atom_id res chain seq x y z
N MET A 1 -16.81 -56.51 43.92
CA MET A 1 -18.23 -56.91 43.70
C MET A 1 -18.51 -57.04 42.21
N THR A 2 -19.44 -57.91 41.81
CA THR A 2 -19.96 -57.93 40.43
C THR A 2 -21.12 -56.94 40.24
N ILE A 3 -21.49 -56.60 39.00
CA ILE A 3 -22.67 -55.76 38.71
C ILE A 3 -23.94 -56.38 39.31
N THR A 4 -24.05 -57.70 39.29
CA THR A 4 -25.20 -58.42 39.88
C THR A 4 -25.27 -58.21 41.39
N ASP A 5 -24.14 -58.27 42.09
CA ASP A 5 -24.09 -58.04 43.54
C ASP A 5 -24.51 -56.60 43.90
N ILE A 6 -24.08 -55.62 43.11
CA ILE A 6 -24.46 -54.21 43.30
C ILE A 6 -25.96 -54.00 43.12
N LEU A 7 -26.58 -54.62 42.10
CA LEU A 7 -28.03 -54.54 41.89
C LEU A 7 -28.81 -55.24 43.00
N GLN A 8 -28.29 -56.35 43.54
CA GLN A 8 -28.89 -56.99 44.71
C GLN A 8 -28.81 -56.10 45.95
N GLN A 9 -27.68 -55.42 46.17
CA GLN A 9 -27.54 -54.45 47.26
C GLN A 9 -28.48 -53.25 47.07
N GLU A 10 -28.68 -52.77 45.84
CA GLU A 10 -29.65 -51.72 45.54
C GLU A 10 -31.08 -52.13 45.92
N ASP A 11 -31.53 -53.34 45.57
CA ASP A 11 -32.87 -53.83 45.96
C ASP A 11 -33.01 -54.05 47.47
N LEU A 12 -31.92 -54.40 48.16
CA LEU A 12 -31.89 -54.47 49.63
C LEU A 12 -32.03 -53.09 50.25
N GLU A 13 -31.33 -52.09 49.73
CA GLU A 13 -31.39 -50.70 50.23
C GLU A 13 -32.80 -50.12 50.17
N ARG A 14 -33.66 -50.56 49.23
CA ARG A 14 -35.08 -50.16 49.17
C ARG A 14 -35.88 -50.55 50.41
N LYS A 15 -35.43 -51.57 51.13
CA LYS A 15 -36.09 -52.13 52.32
C LYS A 15 -35.46 -51.63 53.62
N ILE A 16 -34.32 -50.94 53.54
CA ILE A 16 -33.52 -50.53 54.69
C ILE A 16 -33.76 -49.04 54.96
N GLU A 17 -33.93 -48.69 56.23
CA GLU A 17 -33.97 -47.32 56.70
C GLU A 17 -32.55 -46.91 57.15
N SER A 18 -32.04 -45.77 56.68
CA SER A 18 -30.68 -45.34 57.00
C SER A 18 -30.56 -43.82 57.03
N ARG A 19 -29.71 -43.33 57.95
CA ARG A 19 -29.35 -41.90 58.03
C ARG A 19 -28.46 -41.45 56.89
N PHE A 20 -27.70 -42.35 56.26
CA PHE A 20 -26.72 -42.00 55.25
C PHE A 20 -27.26 -42.36 53.85
N PRO A 21 -27.61 -41.36 53.01
CA PRO A 21 -28.28 -41.63 51.74
C PRO A 21 -27.31 -42.00 50.61
N VAL A 22 -26.02 -41.65 50.69
CA VAL A 22 -25.08 -41.79 49.56
C VAL A 22 -24.43 -43.18 49.52
N ARG A 23 -24.37 -43.78 48.33
CA ARG A 23 -23.64 -45.00 47.98
C ARG A 23 -22.70 -44.69 46.82
N VAL A 24 -21.40 -44.90 47.01
CA VAL A 24 -20.39 -44.64 45.97
C VAL A 24 -19.90 -45.97 45.43
N ILE A 25 -19.81 -46.06 44.10
CA ILE A 25 -19.42 -47.29 43.41
C ILE A 25 -18.20 -46.98 42.56
N PHE A 26 -17.03 -47.47 42.95
CA PHE A 26 -15.80 -47.30 42.20
C PHE A 26 -15.69 -48.34 41.08
N CYS A 27 -15.25 -47.90 39.91
CA CYS A 27 -15.05 -48.73 38.74
C CYS A 27 -13.80 -48.27 37.99
N GLU A 28 -12.93 -49.21 37.61
CA GLU A 28 -11.68 -48.91 36.91
C GLU A 28 -11.75 -49.23 35.40
N SER A 29 -12.84 -49.85 34.91
CA SER A 29 -13.04 -50.15 33.49
C SER A 29 -14.18 -49.31 32.88
N MET A 30 -13.93 -48.65 31.75
CA MET A 30 -14.94 -47.83 31.06
C MET A 30 -16.09 -48.70 30.53
N GLU A 31 -15.79 -49.92 30.08
CA GLU A 31 -16.80 -50.85 29.58
C GLU A 31 -17.74 -51.29 30.70
N GLU A 32 -17.17 -51.70 31.83
CA GLU A 32 -17.95 -52.09 33.01
C GLU A 32 -18.68 -50.91 33.64
N TYR A 33 -18.10 -49.70 33.62
CA TYR A 33 -18.79 -48.48 34.02
C TYR A 33 -20.06 -48.25 33.18
N ARG A 34 -19.96 -48.36 31.85
CA ARG A 34 -21.12 -48.21 30.94
C ARG A 34 -22.18 -49.27 31.19
N LYS A 35 -21.78 -50.52 31.40
CA LYS A 35 -22.70 -51.61 31.77
C LYS A 35 -23.38 -51.34 33.11
N LEU A 36 -22.63 -50.95 34.13
CA LEU A 36 -23.13 -50.61 35.46
C LEU A 36 -24.17 -49.48 35.39
N VAL A 37 -23.84 -48.37 34.74
CA VAL A 37 -24.75 -47.21 34.57
C VAL A 37 -26.01 -47.62 33.84
N THR A 38 -25.92 -48.42 32.78
CA THR A 38 -27.08 -48.91 32.02
C THR A 38 -28.02 -49.72 32.91
N ARG A 39 -27.47 -50.59 33.75
CA ARG A 39 -28.25 -51.43 34.66
C ARG A 39 -28.86 -50.63 35.80
N LEU A 40 -28.10 -49.71 36.41
CA LEU A 40 -28.59 -48.83 37.47
C LEU A 40 -29.68 -47.87 36.98
N ARG A 41 -29.62 -47.41 35.72
CA ARG A 41 -30.71 -46.60 35.13
C ARG A 41 -32.06 -47.32 35.11
N GLY A 42 -32.05 -48.65 34.97
CA GLY A 42 -33.26 -49.46 35.04
C GLY A 42 -33.70 -49.79 36.46
N ALA A 43 -32.80 -49.69 37.45
CA ALA A 43 -33.05 -50.04 38.83
C ALA A 43 -33.48 -48.84 39.70
N CYS A 44 -32.89 -47.65 39.48
CA CYS A 44 -33.19 -46.44 40.22
C CYS A 44 -34.46 -45.74 39.70
N ASP A 45 -35.15 -45.00 40.59
CA ASP A 45 -36.38 -44.26 40.26
C ASP A 45 -36.10 -42.97 39.49
N CYS A 46 -34.92 -42.37 39.68
CA CYS A 46 -34.48 -41.15 39.04
C CYS A 46 -33.04 -41.30 38.54
N CYS A 47 -32.72 -40.73 37.39
CA CYS A 47 -31.35 -40.62 36.90
C CYS A 47 -31.07 -39.16 36.53
N TRP A 48 -30.08 -38.55 37.17
CA TRP A 48 -29.68 -37.17 36.92
C TRP A 48 -28.21 -37.12 36.55
N ASN A 49 -27.86 -36.25 35.61
CA ASN A 49 -26.47 -35.89 35.34
C ASN A 49 -26.13 -34.60 36.10
N LEU A 50 -24.94 -34.54 36.70
CA LEU A 50 -24.49 -33.35 37.41
C LEU A 50 -24.47 -32.09 36.53
N ALA A 51 -24.31 -32.25 35.21
CA ALA A 51 -24.44 -31.18 34.22
C ALA A 51 -25.79 -30.41 34.29
N GLU A 52 -26.88 -31.05 34.72
CA GLU A 52 -28.20 -30.41 34.90
C GLU A 52 -28.18 -29.27 35.94
N PHE A 53 -27.17 -29.27 36.82
CA PHE A 53 -27.02 -28.30 37.90
C PHE A 53 -26.01 -27.20 37.57
N CYS A 54 -25.41 -27.22 36.37
CA CYS A 54 -24.62 -26.14 35.83
C CYS A 54 -25.50 -24.94 35.44
N SER A 55 -24.87 -23.78 35.19
CA SER A 55 -25.57 -22.57 34.78
C SER A 55 -25.69 -22.51 33.26
N GLU A 56 -26.90 -22.41 32.72
CA GLU A 56 -27.10 -22.19 31.27
C GLU A 56 -26.42 -20.91 30.76
N LYS A 57 -26.40 -19.85 31.58
CA LYS A 57 -25.76 -18.58 31.24
C LYS A 57 -24.23 -18.63 31.35
N TYR A 58 -23.70 -19.56 32.14
CA TYR A 58 -22.27 -19.63 32.49
C TYR A 58 -21.88 -21.11 32.55
N PRO A 59 -21.82 -21.80 31.40
CA PRO A 59 -21.69 -23.25 31.33
C PRO A 59 -20.32 -23.77 31.81
N ASP A 60 -19.32 -22.89 31.88
CA ASP A 60 -17.97 -23.21 32.38
C ASP A 60 -17.79 -22.97 33.89
N LYS A 61 -18.88 -22.85 34.64
CA LYS A 61 -18.85 -22.81 36.11
C LYS A 61 -19.22 -24.17 36.69
N TYR A 62 -18.67 -24.48 37.86
CA TYR A 62 -19.01 -25.69 38.61
C TYR A 62 -20.52 -25.82 38.87
N PRO A 63 -21.05 -27.06 38.87
CA PRO A 63 -22.43 -27.35 39.20
C PRO A 63 -22.78 -26.86 40.61
N LYS A 64 -24.01 -26.38 40.79
CA LYS A 64 -24.49 -25.87 42.09
C LYS A 64 -25.12 -27.00 42.91
N PHE A 65 -24.37 -27.59 43.84
CA PHE A 65 -24.84 -28.70 44.67
C PHE A 65 -26.04 -28.33 45.55
N ARG A 66 -26.18 -27.06 45.93
CA ARG A 66 -27.38 -26.57 46.63
C ARG A 66 -28.68 -26.85 45.86
N ARG A 67 -28.65 -26.73 44.52
CA ARG A 67 -29.81 -27.05 43.67
C ARG A 67 -30.05 -28.56 43.58
N LEU A 68 -28.98 -29.34 43.55
CA LEU A 68 -29.06 -30.81 43.62
C LEU A 68 -29.70 -31.25 44.94
N ILE A 69 -29.22 -30.71 46.06
CA ILE A 69 -29.75 -30.95 47.40
C ILE A 69 -31.25 -30.64 47.48
N GLN A 70 -31.67 -29.47 46.98
CA GLN A 70 -33.09 -29.12 46.95
C GLN A 70 -33.91 -30.12 46.12
N LYS A 71 -33.40 -30.54 44.95
CA LYS A 71 -34.07 -31.53 44.09
C LYS A 71 -34.16 -32.91 44.76
N ILE A 72 -33.16 -33.29 45.57
CA ILE A 72 -33.19 -34.51 46.40
C ILE A 72 -34.31 -34.40 47.45
N GLU A 73 -34.42 -33.26 48.14
CA GLU A 73 -35.44 -33.01 49.16
C GLU A 73 -36.86 -33.04 48.59
N GLU A 74 -37.04 -32.63 47.34
CA GLU A 74 -38.30 -32.72 46.59
C GLU A 74 -38.63 -34.16 46.14
N ASN A 75 -37.70 -35.11 46.26
CA ASN A 75 -37.81 -36.49 45.80
C ASN A 75 -37.52 -37.52 46.91
N GLN A 76 -38.20 -37.37 48.06
CA GLN A 76 -38.07 -38.30 49.19
C GLN A 76 -38.49 -39.73 48.84
N ASP A 77 -37.87 -40.69 49.52
CA ASP A 77 -38.07 -42.14 49.41
C ASP A 77 -37.80 -42.71 48.00
N LYS A 78 -37.00 -42.00 47.20
CA LYS A 78 -36.55 -42.46 45.88
C LYS A 78 -35.09 -42.89 45.88
N HIS A 79 -34.79 -43.84 45.00
CA HIS A 79 -33.44 -44.20 44.61
C HIS A 79 -33.01 -43.36 43.40
N ILE A 80 -31.92 -42.61 43.55
CA ILE A 80 -31.43 -41.61 42.60
C ILE A 80 -30.06 -42.06 42.10
N LEU A 81 -29.92 -42.23 40.79
CA LEU A 81 -28.63 -42.41 40.14
C LEU A 81 -28.06 -41.05 39.73
N LEU A 82 -26.94 -40.64 40.33
CA LEU A 82 -26.27 -39.36 40.03
C LEU A 82 -24.98 -39.60 39.25
N LEU A 83 -24.96 -39.14 38.00
CA LEU A 83 -23.86 -39.36 37.05
C LEU A 83 -22.86 -38.20 37.04
N SER A 84 -21.66 -38.48 36.52
CA SER A 84 -20.56 -37.53 36.28
C SER A 84 -19.93 -36.88 37.51
N VAL A 85 -20.21 -37.38 38.71
CA VAL A 85 -19.57 -36.90 39.95
C VAL A 85 -18.07 -37.17 39.98
N GLY A 86 -17.63 -38.33 39.49
CA GLY A 86 -16.20 -38.65 39.40
C GLY A 86 -15.43 -37.64 38.56
N GLU A 87 -16.01 -37.21 37.43
CA GLU A 87 -15.41 -36.19 36.58
C GLU A 87 -15.46 -34.80 37.21
N TYR A 88 -16.55 -34.44 37.90
CA TYR A 88 -16.55 -33.21 38.71
C TYR A 88 -15.40 -33.20 39.72
N LEU A 89 -15.19 -34.30 40.46
CA LEU A 89 -14.11 -34.40 41.43
C LEU A 89 -12.73 -34.28 40.78
N ARG A 90 -12.55 -34.83 39.57
CA ARG A 90 -11.31 -34.68 38.77
C ARG A 90 -11.06 -33.22 38.37
N MET A 91 -12.10 -32.50 37.97
CA MET A 91 -12.02 -31.10 37.49
C MET A 91 -11.96 -30.08 38.64
N ALA A 92 -12.50 -30.44 39.80
CA ALA A 92 -12.70 -29.55 40.95
C ALA A 92 -11.85 -29.99 42.16
N THR A 93 -10.81 -30.80 41.99
CA THR A 93 -10.06 -31.36 43.11
C THR A 93 -9.48 -30.28 44.00
N LYS A 94 -8.77 -29.29 43.42
CA LYS A 94 -8.24 -28.16 44.19
C LYS A 94 -9.35 -27.34 44.85
N PHE A 95 -10.47 -27.18 44.16
CA PHE A 95 -11.63 -26.46 44.68
C PHE A 95 -12.26 -27.17 45.90
N GLU A 96 -12.40 -28.49 45.86
CA GLU A 96 -12.94 -29.29 46.97
C GLU A 96 -11.95 -29.42 48.15
N VAL A 97 -10.64 -29.47 47.88
CA VAL A 97 -9.62 -29.67 48.93
C VAL A 97 -9.19 -28.36 49.58
N TYR A 98 -8.99 -27.30 48.79
CA TYR A 98 -8.42 -26.03 49.24
C TYR A 98 -9.40 -24.85 49.18
N GLY A 99 -10.62 -25.05 48.70
CA GLY A 99 -11.64 -24.01 48.63
C GLY A 99 -12.17 -23.65 50.02
N ASN A 100 -11.65 -22.57 50.60
CA ASN A 100 -12.05 -22.00 51.90
C ASN A 100 -13.58 -21.94 52.06
N ASN A 101 -14.19 -22.96 52.69
CA ASN A 101 -15.64 -23.12 52.90
C ASN A 101 -16.49 -23.14 51.61
N SER A 102 -15.89 -23.50 50.46
CA SER A 102 -16.58 -23.55 49.17
C SER A 102 -16.72 -24.96 48.60
N ALA A 103 -16.11 -25.96 49.24
CA ALA A 103 -16.29 -27.38 48.93
C ALA A 103 -17.78 -27.75 48.95
N GLN A 104 -18.21 -28.56 47.97
CA GLN A 104 -19.62 -28.88 47.76
C GLN A 104 -19.89 -30.38 47.89
N PHE A 105 -18.93 -31.21 47.50
CA PHE A 105 -19.13 -32.66 47.50
C PHE A 105 -19.15 -33.24 48.90
N TYR A 106 -18.31 -32.73 49.81
CA TYR A 106 -18.30 -33.19 51.20
C TYR A 106 -19.66 -33.00 51.88
N ASP A 107 -20.36 -31.90 51.62
CA ASP A 107 -21.69 -31.64 52.17
C ASP A 107 -22.74 -32.64 51.65
N LEU A 108 -22.61 -33.09 50.39
CA LEU A 108 -23.46 -34.15 49.86
C LEU A 108 -23.12 -35.51 50.50
N TRP A 109 -21.83 -35.83 50.63
CA TRP A 109 -21.36 -37.10 51.18
C TRP A 109 -21.65 -37.27 52.68
N SER A 110 -21.43 -36.21 53.47
CA SER A 110 -21.64 -36.19 54.93
C SER A 110 -23.10 -35.95 55.33
N ARG A 111 -23.99 -35.76 54.35
CA ARG A 111 -25.41 -35.51 54.57
C ARG A 111 -26.05 -36.62 55.40
N MET A 112 -26.82 -36.22 56.41
CA MET A 112 -27.63 -37.12 57.21
C MET A 112 -29.12 -36.83 57.01
N GLU A 113 -29.87 -37.88 56.77
CA GLU A 113 -31.33 -37.88 56.69
C GLU A 113 -31.95 -38.41 57.99
N SER A 114 -33.29 -38.33 58.06
CA SER A 114 -34.07 -39.03 59.09
C SER A 114 -33.68 -40.52 59.12
N VAL A 115 -33.63 -41.12 60.31
CA VAL A 115 -33.31 -42.56 60.47
C VAL A 115 -34.26 -43.44 59.64
N TYR A 116 -35.49 -42.97 59.44
CA TYR A 116 -36.56 -43.63 58.69
C TYR A 116 -36.49 -43.39 57.17
N SER A 117 -35.50 -42.63 56.68
CA SER A 117 -35.41 -42.28 55.25
C SER A 117 -35.02 -43.49 54.39
N LYS A 118 -35.75 -43.66 53.30
CA LYS A 118 -35.44 -44.64 52.25
C LYS A 118 -34.87 -44.00 50.98
N THR A 119 -34.56 -42.70 51.04
CA THR A 119 -33.91 -42.01 49.93
C THR A 119 -32.47 -42.50 49.80
N ARG A 120 -32.05 -42.87 48.58
CA ARG A 120 -30.68 -43.34 48.29
C ARG A 120 -30.12 -42.68 47.05
N ILE A 121 -28.83 -42.37 47.07
CA ILE A 121 -28.11 -41.71 45.99
C ILE A 121 -26.95 -42.61 45.58
N PHE A 122 -27.05 -43.23 44.41
CA PHE A 122 -26.02 -44.09 43.84
C PHE A 122 -25.12 -43.26 42.92
N ILE A 123 -23.83 -43.25 43.20
CA ILE A 123 -22.83 -42.46 42.50
C ILE A 123 -21.76 -43.40 41.92
N PRO A 124 -21.83 -43.77 40.64
CA PRO A 124 -20.76 -44.50 39.97
C PRO A 124 -19.59 -43.53 39.65
N ILE A 125 -18.39 -43.90 40.08
CA ILE A 125 -17.15 -43.13 39.91
C ILE A 125 -16.17 -43.96 39.06
N PHE A 126 -15.80 -43.45 37.90
CA PHE A 126 -14.83 -44.07 37.01
C PHE A 126 -13.41 -43.55 37.27
N ALA A 127 -12.46 -44.44 37.57
CA ALA A 127 -11.02 -44.18 37.68
C ALA A 127 -10.68 -42.86 38.42
N ALA A 128 -11.36 -42.61 39.53
CA ALA A 128 -11.29 -41.34 40.27
C ALA A 128 -11.38 -41.52 41.80
N ARG A 129 -11.03 -42.71 42.31
CA ARG A 129 -11.03 -42.99 43.76
C ARG A 129 -10.11 -42.05 44.53
N GLU A 130 -8.97 -41.70 43.96
CA GLU A 130 -8.01 -40.76 44.56
C GLU A 130 -8.62 -39.37 44.80
N TYR A 131 -9.38 -38.84 43.85
CA TYR A 131 -10.02 -37.52 43.97
C TYR A 131 -11.15 -37.55 45.00
N PHE A 132 -11.92 -38.64 45.05
CA PHE A 132 -12.91 -38.85 46.12
C PHE A 132 -12.26 -38.83 47.49
N ASN A 133 -11.20 -39.61 47.70
CA ASN A 133 -10.50 -39.69 48.99
C ASN A 133 -9.93 -38.33 49.40
N ARG A 134 -9.39 -37.56 48.44
CA ARG A 134 -8.87 -36.21 48.71
C ARG A 134 -9.99 -35.23 49.07
N ALA A 135 -11.10 -35.24 48.34
CA ALA A 135 -12.23 -34.34 48.59
C ALA A 135 -12.96 -34.65 49.91
N VAL A 136 -13.02 -35.92 50.31
CA VAL A 136 -13.71 -36.34 51.54
C VAL A 136 -12.79 -36.33 52.76
N GLY A 137 -11.50 -36.60 52.59
CA GLY A 137 -10.55 -36.76 53.68
C GLY A 137 -10.82 -38.03 54.50
N THR A 138 -10.98 -37.89 55.82
CA THR A 138 -11.26 -39.03 56.70
C THR A 138 -12.73 -39.45 56.63
N ILE A 139 -12.98 -40.68 56.20
CA ILE A 139 -14.32 -41.27 56.11
C ILE A 139 -14.79 -41.75 57.48
N ASP A 140 -16.05 -41.47 57.85
CA ASP A 140 -16.70 -41.99 59.04
C ASP A 140 -16.82 -43.53 58.95
N GLU A 141 -16.43 -44.26 60.01
CA GLU A 141 -16.49 -45.72 60.04
C GLU A 141 -17.89 -46.26 59.69
N ARG A 142 -18.96 -45.52 60.01
CA ARG A 142 -20.35 -45.88 59.73
C ARG A 142 -20.72 -45.77 58.25
N GLN A 143 -19.90 -45.12 57.43
CA GLN A 143 -20.11 -44.95 55.99
C GLN A 143 -19.21 -45.85 55.13
N LEU A 144 -18.29 -46.62 55.74
CA LEU A 144 -17.40 -47.51 55.00
C LEU A 144 -18.16 -48.59 54.21
N ASP A 145 -19.25 -49.12 54.77
CA ASP A 145 -20.11 -50.12 54.12
C ASP A 145 -20.86 -49.58 52.89
N PHE A 146 -20.82 -48.26 52.66
CA PHE A 146 -21.47 -47.57 51.55
C PHE A 146 -20.52 -47.25 50.39
N LEU A 147 -19.26 -47.69 50.50
CA LEU A 147 -18.27 -47.63 49.43
C LEU A 147 -18.15 -49.01 48.80
N TRP A 148 -18.62 -49.12 47.57
CA TRP A 148 -18.61 -50.36 46.80
C TRP A 148 -17.56 -50.30 45.71
N GLU A 149 -16.98 -51.45 45.40
CA GLU A 149 -15.95 -51.59 44.38
C GLU A 149 -16.37 -52.65 43.38
N LEU A 150 -16.43 -52.25 42.11
CA LEU A 150 -16.73 -53.16 41.02
C LEU A 150 -15.44 -53.89 40.62
N ASP A 151 -15.47 -55.22 40.64
CA ASP A 151 -14.33 -56.04 40.23
C ASP A 151 -14.19 -55.92 38.71
N THR A 152 -13.04 -55.44 38.26
CA THR A 152 -12.74 -55.25 36.84
C THR A 152 -11.32 -55.71 36.55
N ASP A 153 -11.14 -56.54 35.51
CA ASP A 153 -9.84 -56.84 34.92
C ASP A 153 -9.69 -55.98 33.65
N ASP A 154 -9.17 -54.76 33.81
CA ASP A 154 -8.89 -53.86 32.69
C ASP A 154 -7.58 -53.11 32.96
N GLU A 155 -6.60 -53.24 32.07
CA GLU A 155 -5.32 -52.51 32.14
C GLU A 155 -5.29 -51.28 31.24
N LYS A 156 -6.35 -51.00 30.47
CA LYS A 156 -6.38 -49.88 29.52
C LYS A 156 -6.24 -48.54 30.24
N THR A 157 -5.38 -47.67 29.72
CA THR A 157 -5.21 -46.29 30.19
C THR A 157 -5.90 -45.30 29.25
N TYR A 158 -6.18 -44.11 29.76
CA TYR A 158 -6.86 -43.03 29.06
C TYR A 158 -6.03 -41.74 29.18
N SER A 159 -6.11 -40.87 28.17
CA SER A 159 -5.44 -39.57 28.17
C SER A 159 -6.45 -38.45 28.02
N LEU A 160 -6.26 -37.39 28.82
CA LEU A 160 -7.05 -36.16 28.80
C LEU A 160 -6.10 -34.96 28.72
N THR A 161 -6.33 -34.09 27.74
CA THR A 161 -5.63 -32.80 27.64
C THR A 161 -6.57 -31.65 27.94
N VAL A 162 -6.15 -30.78 28.85
CA VAL A 162 -6.89 -29.62 29.35
C VAL A 162 -6.25 -28.36 28.77
N TYR A 163 -7.02 -27.65 27.94
CA TYR A 163 -6.62 -26.39 27.32
C TYR A 163 -7.27 -25.20 28.04
N SER A 164 -6.56 -24.08 28.11
CA SER A 164 -7.14 -22.83 28.62
C SER A 164 -8.05 -22.17 27.57
N GLU A 165 -8.86 -21.20 27.98
CA GLU A 165 -9.69 -20.42 27.02
C GLU A 165 -8.86 -19.63 25.99
N LYS A 166 -7.54 -19.50 26.19
CA LYS A 166 -6.64 -18.86 25.21
C LYS A 166 -6.57 -19.63 23.88
N PHE A 167 -7.08 -20.86 23.87
CA PHE A 167 -7.14 -21.74 22.71
C PHE A 167 -8.49 -21.72 21.99
N LYS A 168 -9.43 -20.87 22.41
CA LYS A 168 -10.83 -20.87 21.93
C LYS A 168 -10.98 -20.72 20.43
N ASN A 169 -10.11 -19.93 19.81
CA ASN A 169 -10.13 -19.72 18.37
C ASN A 169 -9.31 -20.76 17.60
N ALA A 170 -8.61 -21.64 18.31
CA ALA A 170 -7.61 -22.51 17.75
C ALA A 170 -8.00 -23.99 17.71
N LEU A 171 -8.71 -24.48 18.72
CA LEU A 171 -9.05 -25.90 18.81
C LEU A 171 -10.19 -26.28 17.84
N PRO A 172 -10.21 -27.53 17.36
CA PRO A 172 -11.30 -28.00 16.51
C PRO A 172 -12.65 -27.86 17.22
N LEU A 173 -13.71 -27.57 16.45
CA LEU A 173 -15.07 -27.49 17.02
C LEU A 173 -15.61 -28.87 17.46
N GLU A 174 -15.10 -29.93 16.84
CA GLU A 174 -15.51 -31.32 17.07
C GLU A 174 -14.47 -32.07 17.93
N ASN A 175 -14.93 -33.09 18.65
CA ASN A 175 -14.10 -33.96 19.50
C ASN A 175 -13.40 -33.27 20.69
N ILE A 176 -13.91 -32.11 21.12
CA ILE A 176 -13.50 -31.40 22.33
C ILE A 176 -14.75 -30.94 23.12
N ALA A 177 -14.68 -30.95 24.44
CA ALA A 177 -15.66 -30.26 25.28
C ALA A 177 -15.25 -28.80 25.47
N HIS A 178 -16.13 -27.85 25.16
CA HIS A 178 -15.81 -26.41 25.17
C HIS A 178 -16.02 -25.74 26.53
N ASN A 179 -16.52 -26.48 27.51
CA ASN A 179 -16.75 -26.00 28.87
C ASN A 179 -17.00 -27.17 29.83
N LEU A 180 -16.99 -26.88 31.13
CA LEU A 180 -17.23 -27.89 32.17
C LEU A 180 -18.60 -28.59 32.03
N LYS A 181 -19.68 -27.87 31.71
CA LYS A 181 -21.02 -28.48 31.56
C LYS A 181 -21.02 -29.52 30.43
N GLU A 182 -20.50 -29.16 29.26
CA GLU A 182 -20.42 -30.07 28.11
C GLU A 182 -19.57 -31.30 28.43
N TRP A 183 -18.46 -31.14 29.15
CA TRP A 183 -17.67 -32.28 29.61
C TRP A 183 -18.50 -33.22 30.49
N LEU A 184 -19.21 -32.70 31.50
CA LEU A 184 -20.05 -33.52 32.38
C LEU A 184 -21.18 -34.25 31.61
N GLU A 185 -21.64 -33.71 30.49
CA GLU A 185 -22.62 -34.35 29.61
C GLU A 185 -22.02 -35.46 28.74
N LYS A 186 -20.81 -35.26 28.20
CA LYS A 186 -20.28 -36.05 27.08
C LYS A 186 -18.91 -36.72 27.32
N TRP A 187 -18.31 -36.62 28.52
CA TRP A 187 -16.95 -37.13 28.79
C TRP A 187 -16.74 -38.59 28.36
N GLN A 188 -17.77 -39.44 28.47
CA GLN A 188 -17.70 -40.84 28.04
C GLN A 188 -17.48 -40.98 26.53
N ASP A 189 -18.04 -40.07 25.73
CA ASP A 189 -17.87 -40.02 24.28
C ASP A 189 -16.50 -39.41 23.93
N CYS A 190 -16.03 -38.44 24.71
CA CYS A 190 -14.69 -37.85 24.55
C CYS A 190 -13.57 -38.89 24.72
N PHE A 191 -13.72 -39.86 25.62
CA PHE A 191 -12.77 -40.97 25.79
C PHE A 191 -12.90 -42.08 24.73
N ALA A 192 -13.83 -41.99 23.78
CA ALA A 192 -13.88 -42.91 22.65
C ALA A 192 -12.75 -42.64 21.63
N PHE A 193 -12.19 -41.43 21.64
CA PHE A 193 -11.06 -41.02 20.80
C PHE A 193 -9.73 -41.42 21.42
N SER A 194 -8.64 -41.38 20.64
CA SER A 194 -7.29 -41.69 21.12
C SER A 194 -6.81 -40.77 22.25
N GLN A 195 -7.35 -39.55 22.32
CA GLN A 195 -7.03 -38.54 23.34
C GLN A 195 -8.28 -37.68 23.59
N ALA A 196 -8.76 -37.64 24.82
CA ALA A 196 -9.87 -36.79 25.20
C ALA A 196 -9.38 -35.35 25.40
N MET A 197 -10.20 -34.37 25.05
CA MET A 197 -9.84 -32.96 25.12
C MET A 197 -10.95 -32.14 25.77
N ILE A 198 -10.56 -31.16 26.58
CA ILE A 198 -11.45 -30.14 27.14
C ILE A 198 -10.77 -28.78 27.07
N MET A 199 -11.55 -27.75 26.78
CA MET A 199 -11.18 -26.35 26.97
C MET A 199 -12.00 -25.75 28.12
N THR A 200 -11.33 -25.05 29.04
CA THR A 200 -12.00 -24.44 30.19
C THR A 200 -11.23 -23.22 30.73
N GLY A 201 -11.98 -22.25 31.24
CA GLY A 201 -11.47 -21.12 32.01
C GLY A 201 -11.14 -21.47 33.46
N GLN A 202 -11.46 -22.68 33.92
CA GLN A 202 -11.13 -23.18 35.27
C GLN A 202 -9.81 -23.96 35.32
N ILE A 203 -8.89 -23.72 34.38
CA ILE A 203 -7.65 -24.51 34.22
C ILE A 203 -6.78 -24.54 35.49
N GLU A 204 -6.79 -23.47 36.29
CA GLU A 204 -6.06 -23.36 37.55
C GLU A 204 -6.41 -24.45 38.58
N ASN A 205 -7.63 -24.99 38.50
CA ASN A 205 -8.16 -26.00 39.41
C ASN A 205 -7.79 -27.44 39.01
N TRP A 206 -7.21 -27.63 37.83
CA TRP A 206 -6.74 -28.92 37.35
C TRP A 206 -5.33 -29.23 37.85
N GLU A 207 -4.99 -30.51 37.87
CA GLU A 207 -3.68 -31.02 38.25
C GLU A 207 -3.20 -32.03 37.20
N LYS A 208 -1.90 -31.98 36.85
CA LYS A 208 -1.28 -33.00 36.01
C LYS A 208 -1.22 -34.30 36.81
N THR A 209 -1.69 -35.40 36.22
CA THR A 209 -1.72 -36.71 36.88
C THR A 209 -1.25 -37.80 35.94
N TYR A 210 -0.72 -38.88 36.52
CA TYR A 210 -0.27 -40.07 35.81
C TYR A 210 -0.98 -41.28 36.40
N GLY A 211 -1.43 -42.22 35.58
CA GLY A 211 -2.09 -43.43 36.04
C GLY A 211 -3.11 -43.97 35.04
N LYS A 212 -4.28 -44.39 35.54
CA LYS A 212 -5.37 -44.91 34.72
C LYS A 212 -5.92 -43.86 33.75
N VAL A 213 -6.01 -42.61 34.22
CA VAL A 213 -6.30 -41.43 33.40
C VAL A 213 -5.14 -40.45 33.57
N THR A 214 -4.35 -40.27 32.51
CA THR A 214 -3.29 -39.27 32.45
C THR A 214 -3.89 -37.91 32.08
N ILE A 215 -3.54 -36.86 32.82
CA ILE A 215 -4.02 -35.50 32.59
C ILE A 215 -2.83 -34.61 32.24
N ASP A 216 -2.85 -34.05 31.03
CA ASP A 216 -1.92 -33.02 30.58
C ASP A 216 -2.60 -31.65 30.56
N ILE A 217 -1.90 -30.62 31.02
CA ILE A 217 -2.40 -29.24 31.09
C ILE A 217 -1.57 -28.37 30.15
N VAL A 218 -2.27 -27.65 29.26
CA VAL A 218 -1.68 -26.74 28.28
C VAL A 218 -2.32 -25.35 28.47
N GLU A 219 -1.60 -24.46 29.16
CA GLU A 219 -2.12 -23.15 29.52
C GLU A 219 -1.83 -22.06 28.49
N TYR A 220 -0.62 -22.06 27.90
CA TYR A 220 -0.16 -21.03 26.97
C TYR A 220 0.23 -21.63 25.60
N PRO A 221 -0.30 -21.12 24.47
CA PRO A 221 0.08 -21.57 23.15
C PRO A 221 1.57 -21.53 22.83
N TYR A 222 2.26 -20.48 23.30
CA TYR A 222 3.70 -20.33 23.09
C TYR A 222 4.52 -21.43 23.79
N GLU A 223 4.18 -21.77 25.04
CA GLU A 223 4.85 -22.85 25.79
C GLU A 223 4.68 -24.20 25.09
N PHE A 224 3.51 -24.47 24.52
CA PHE A 224 3.30 -25.67 23.70
C PHE A 224 4.24 -25.67 22.49
N LEU A 225 4.38 -24.54 21.78
CA LEU A 225 5.26 -24.43 20.63
C LEU A 225 6.75 -24.63 20.99
N CYS A 226 7.21 -24.16 22.16
CA CYS A 226 8.57 -24.45 22.66
C CYS A 226 8.81 -25.94 22.91
N ASN A 227 7.80 -26.65 23.41
CA ASN A 227 7.87 -28.11 23.57
C ASN A 227 7.80 -28.84 22.22
N PHE A 228 7.11 -28.26 21.22
CA PHE A 228 6.99 -28.79 19.87
C PHE A 228 8.27 -28.61 19.05
N ASP A 229 8.93 -27.46 19.17
CA ASP A 229 10.23 -27.14 18.57
C ASP A 229 11.04 -26.25 19.52
N HIS A 230 12.15 -26.78 20.04
CA HIS A 230 13.01 -26.06 20.99
C HIS A 230 13.64 -24.79 20.41
N ASN A 231 13.71 -24.62 19.09
CA ASN A 231 14.20 -23.36 18.49
C ASN A 231 13.31 -22.16 18.86
N MET A 232 12.03 -22.40 19.16
CA MET A 232 11.12 -21.36 19.60
C MET A 232 11.56 -20.69 20.90
N GLU A 233 12.31 -21.36 21.78
CA GLU A 233 12.81 -20.77 23.04
C GLU A 233 13.73 -19.55 22.81
N THR A 234 14.27 -19.38 21.59
CA THR A 234 15.08 -18.22 21.22
C THR A 234 14.27 -16.95 20.98
N ILE A 235 12.95 -17.07 20.82
CA ILE A 235 12.05 -15.97 20.49
C ILE A 235 11.61 -15.26 21.78
N LYS A 236 11.59 -13.92 21.77
CA LYS A 236 11.02 -13.15 22.89
C LYS A 236 9.52 -13.00 22.72
N GLN A 237 8.75 -13.38 23.74
CA GLN A 237 7.28 -13.32 23.72
C GLN A 237 6.72 -11.90 23.90
N ASP A 238 7.53 -10.94 24.37
CA ASP A 238 7.11 -9.66 24.95
C ASP A 238 6.25 -8.72 24.07
N SER A 239 5.95 -9.05 22.81
CA SER A 239 5.21 -8.16 21.89
C SER A 239 4.29 -8.86 20.89
N THR A 240 4.01 -10.16 21.06
CA THR A 240 3.15 -10.93 20.14
C THR A 240 1.83 -11.31 20.82
N PRO A 241 0.68 -11.15 20.14
CA PRO A 241 -0.61 -11.56 20.71
C PRO A 241 -0.72 -13.08 20.87
N GLU A 242 -1.46 -13.49 21.90
CA GLU A 242 -1.67 -14.91 22.19
C GLU A 242 -2.38 -15.66 21.04
N ASP A 243 -3.31 -14.99 20.35
CA ASP A 243 -4.04 -15.55 19.21
C ASP A 243 -3.12 -15.94 18.05
N PHE A 244 -1.99 -15.24 17.86
CA PHE A 244 -0.99 -15.58 16.83
C PHE A 244 -0.31 -16.91 17.14
N TRP A 245 0.13 -17.09 18.39
CA TRP A 245 0.74 -18.33 18.84
C TRP A 245 -0.25 -19.50 18.78
N ALA A 246 -1.52 -19.22 19.12
CA ALA A 246 -2.59 -20.20 18.99
C ALA A 246 -2.79 -20.64 17.53
N ASP A 247 -2.87 -19.71 16.58
CA ASP A 247 -3.00 -20.02 15.15
C ASP A 247 -1.79 -20.82 14.61
N LEU A 248 -0.56 -20.38 14.95
CA LEU A 248 0.65 -21.10 14.56
C LEU A 248 0.67 -22.54 15.09
N MET A 249 0.23 -22.77 16.33
CA MET A 249 0.16 -24.12 16.90
C MET A 249 -0.70 -25.07 16.07
N ILE A 250 -1.91 -24.65 15.72
CA ILE A 250 -2.87 -25.48 14.97
C ILE A 250 -2.23 -25.94 13.68
N LYS A 251 -1.69 -24.96 12.94
CA LYS A 251 -1.08 -25.19 11.64
C LYS A 251 0.13 -26.09 11.79
N SER A 252 1.00 -25.81 12.76
CA SER A 252 2.20 -26.62 13.05
C SER A 252 1.87 -28.05 13.43
N THR A 253 0.81 -28.28 14.21
CA THR A 253 0.39 -29.63 14.62
C THR A 253 -0.23 -30.38 13.44
N ARG A 254 -0.98 -29.69 12.58
CA ARG A 254 -1.57 -30.27 11.37
C ARG A 254 -0.52 -30.71 10.36
N VAL A 255 0.50 -29.88 10.10
CA VAL A 255 1.56 -30.20 9.12
C VAL A 255 2.74 -30.96 9.72
N GLY A 256 2.92 -30.90 11.05
CA GLY A 256 4.04 -31.53 11.75
C GLY A 256 5.33 -30.69 11.79
N SER A 257 5.28 -29.42 11.38
CA SER A 257 6.45 -28.54 11.28
C SER A 257 6.07 -27.06 11.38
N ILE A 258 6.77 -26.31 12.25
CA ILE A 258 6.60 -24.85 12.35
C ILE A 258 7.01 -24.16 11.04
N LYS A 259 8.09 -24.63 10.42
CA LYS A 259 8.60 -24.06 9.15
C LYS A 259 7.57 -24.19 8.03
N GLU A 260 6.96 -25.37 7.89
CA GLU A 260 5.94 -25.62 6.87
C GLU A 260 4.65 -24.85 7.17
N ALA A 261 4.28 -24.71 8.45
CA ALA A 261 3.12 -23.93 8.86
C ALA A 261 3.27 -22.43 8.53
N ILE A 262 4.47 -21.87 8.68
CA ILE A 262 4.76 -20.48 8.28
C ILE A 262 4.62 -20.33 6.77
N LEU A 263 5.22 -21.23 5.98
CA LEU A 263 5.12 -21.21 4.52
C LEU A 263 3.67 -21.33 4.03
N GLU A 264 2.90 -22.24 4.61
CA GLU A 264 1.47 -22.40 4.29
C GLU A 264 0.67 -21.14 4.64
N SER A 265 0.98 -20.49 5.77
CA SER A 265 0.33 -19.25 6.21
C SER A 265 0.60 -18.07 5.29
N LEU A 266 1.76 -18.05 4.63
CA LEU A 266 2.14 -17.05 3.64
C LEU A 266 1.74 -17.46 2.21
N ASN A 267 1.11 -18.62 2.03
CA ASN A 267 0.80 -19.21 0.73
C ASN A 267 2.04 -19.39 -0.18
N LEU A 268 3.16 -19.78 0.42
CA LEU A 268 4.44 -19.98 -0.26
C LEU A 268 4.83 -21.46 -0.27
N LYS A 269 5.52 -21.89 -1.33
CA LYS A 269 6.19 -23.21 -1.38
C LYS A 269 7.61 -23.15 -0.82
N GLU A 270 8.30 -22.07 -1.14
CA GLU A 270 9.64 -21.74 -0.67
C GLU A 270 9.67 -20.27 -0.29
N PHE A 271 10.49 -19.92 0.70
CA PHE A 271 10.59 -18.55 1.16
C PHE A 271 11.57 -17.77 0.30
N ASP A 272 11.09 -16.73 -0.36
CA ASP A 272 11.89 -15.77 -1.12
C ASP A 272 11.77 -14.38 -0.48
N SER A 273 12.88 -13.91 0.07
CA SER A 273 12.97 -12.62 0.77
C SER A 273 12.57 -11.43 -0.10
N VAL A 274 12.94 -11.43 -1.38
CA VAL A 274 12.66 -10.31 -2.30
C VAL A 274 11.18 -10.31 -2.65
N ALA A 275 10.61 -11.47 -2.94
CA ALA A 275 9.18 -11.61 -3.20
C ALA A 275 8.34 -11.15 -1.99
N VAL A 276 8.69 -11.60 -0.80
CA VAL A 276 8.01 -11.23 0.45
C VAL A 276 8.13 -9.73 0.73
N ALA A 277 9.34 -9.15 0.58
CA ALA A 277 9.53 -7.73 0.78
C ALA A 277 8.74 -6.89 -0.25
N SER A 278 8.63 -7.34 -1.50
CA SER A 278 7.85 -6.65 -2.54
C SER A 278 6.34 -6.60 -2.24
N GLN A 279 5.84 -7.54 -1.44
CA GLN A 279 4.44 -7.63 -1.06
C GLN A 279 4.15 -7.10 0.35
N TRP A 280 5.16 -6.57 1.06
CA TRP A 280 5.09 -6.26 2.48
C TRP A 280 3.88 -5.40 2.88
N GLU A 281 3.56 -4.40 2.08
CA GLU A 281 2.45 -3.46 2.32
C GLU A 281 1.06 -4.09 2.12
N TYR A 282 0.99 -5.21 1.40
CA TYR A 282 -0.24 -5.96 1.17
C TYR A 282 -0.44 -7.09 2.18
N LEU A 283 0.60 -7.43 2.94
CA LEU A 283 0.51 -8.43 4.01
C LEU A 283 -0.31 -7.86 5.17
N THR A 284 -1.21 -8.69 5.70
CA THR A 284 -1.89 -8.45 6.97
C THR A 284 -0.91 -8.43 8.14
N ASP A 285 -1.31 -7.84 9.26
CA ASP A 285 -0.49 -7.82 10.48
C ASP A 285 -0.03 -9.25 10.86
N ILE A 286 -0.91 -10.25 10.77
CA ILE A 286 -0.58 -11.67 11.06
C ILE A 286 0.45 -12.23 10.07
N GLU A 287 0.30 -11.96 8.77
CA GLU A 287 1.26 -12.42 7.76
C GLU A 287 2.64 -11.76 7.96
N GLN A 288 2.70 -10.48 8.30
CA GLN A 288 3.96 -9.82 8.66
C GLN A 288 4.63 -10.47 9.88
N TRP A 289 3.85 -10.93 10.85
CA TRP A 289 4.37 -11.64 12.03
C TRP A 289 4.93 -13.01 11.66
N TYR A 290 4.30 -13.71 10.71
CA TYR A 290 4.84 -14.96 10.16
C TYR A 290 6.17 -14.74 9.44
N VAL A 291 6.30 -13.66 8.66
CA VAL A 291 7.58 -13.30 8.02
C VAL A 291 8.64 -12.97 9.08
N TRP A 292 8.29 -12.18 10.09
CA TRP A 292 9.19 -11.88 11.19
C TRP A 292 9.67 -13.15 11.87
N LEU A 293 8.75 -14.05 12.23
CA LEU A 293 9.07 -15.31 12.88
C LEU A 293 9.96 -16.19 11.99
N TRP A 294 9.71 -16.23 10.68
CA TRP A 294 10.58 -16.92 9.74
C TRP A 294 12.03 -16.43 9.86
N TYR A 295 12.24 -15.12 9.83
CA TYR A 295 13.59 -14.55 9.94
C TYR A 295 14.18 -14.75 11.33
N GLN A 296 13.40 -14.78 12.41
CA GLN A 296 13.94 -15.09 13.73
C GLN A 296 14.44 -16.54 13.84
N LEU A 297 13.71 -17.50 13.27
CA LEU A 297 14.03 -18.93 13.35
C LEU A 297 15.08 -19.38 12.32
N ASN A 298 15.19 -18.69 11.19
CA ASN A 298 16.07 -19.09 10.10
C ASN A 298 17.27 -18.15 9.95
N ASN A 299 18.41 -18.74 9.59
CA ASN A 299 19.59 -17.97 9.25
C ASN A 299 19.46 -17.43 7.81
N SER A 300 19.63 -16.12 7.67
CA SER A 300 19.80 -15.42 6.41
C SER A 300 20.79 -14.28 6.67
N GLU A 301 21.74 -14.14 5.76
CA GLU A 301 22.77 -13.08 5.75
C GLU A 301 22.35 -11.88 4.87
N GLU A 302 21.09 -11.86 4.43
CA GLU A 302 20.56 -10.79 3.60
C GLU A 302 20.21 -9.54 4.42
N TYR A 303 20.29 -8.39 3.77
CA TYR A 303 20.02 -7.09 4.39
C TYR A 303 18.62 -7.03 5.03
N VAL A 304 17.59 -7.50 4.32
CA VAL A 304 16.21 -7.49 4.85
C VAL A 304 16.06 -8.38 6.09
N ALA A 305 16.79 -9.49 6.16
CA ALA A 305 16.79 -10.36 7.33
C ALA A 305 17.40 -9.64 8.54
N ALA A 306 18.52 -8.93 8.35
CA ALA A 306 19.14 -8.13 9.41
C ALA A 306 18.20 -7.00 9.89
N ILE A 307 17.45 -6.38 8.99
CA ILE A 307 16.46 -5.36 9.33
C ILE A 307 15.28 -5.96 10.10
N ILE A 308 14.69 -7.08 9.66
CA ILE A 308 13.53 -7.65 10.35
C ILE A 308 13.94 -8.26 11.70
N LYS A 309 15.13 -8.87 11.78
CA LYS A 309 15.63 -9.50 13.01
C LYS A 309 15.74 -8.54 14.20
N LYS A 310 16.12 -7.29 13.95
CA LYS A 310 16.27 -6.27 15.00
C LYS A 310 14.97 -5.64 15.46
N LEU A 311 13.88 -5.81 14.70
CA LEU A 311 12.60 -5.15 14.98
C LEU A 311 11.72 -6.03 15.85
N ASN A 312 10.95 -5.38 16.72
CA ASN A 312 9.86 -6.03 17.41
C ASN A 312 8.60 -6.01 16.54
N VAL A 313 7.64 -6.86 16.90
CA VAL A 313 6.39 -7.03 16.16
C VAL A 313 5.59 -5.72 16.02
N SER A 314 5.65 -4.83 17.02
CA SER A 314 5.02 -3.50 16.95
C SER A 314 5.67 -2.55 15.95
N GLU A 315 6.93 -2.78 15.58
CA GLU A 315 7.73 -1.93 14.69
C GLU A 315 7.72 -2.44 13.23
N LEU A 316 7.10 -3.59 12.96
CA LEU A 316 7.09 -4.21 11.63
C LEU A 316 6.41 -3.33 10.55
N LYS A 317 5.53 -2.42 10.96
CA LYS A 317 4.91 -1.43 10.07
C LYS A 317 5.93 -0.43 9.51
N ASP A 318 7.04 -0.21 10.22
CA ASP A 318 8.11 0.70 9.83
C ASP A 318 9.25 0.01 9.06
N VAL A 319 9.13 -1.28 8.73
CA VAL A 319 10.15 -2.03 7.96
C VAL A 319 10.59 -1.29 6.70
N PRO A 320 9.71 -0.71 5.87
CA PRO A 320 10.14 0.01 4.68
C PRO A 320 11.02 1.24 5.01
N ARG A 321 10.73 1.94 6.11
CA ARG A 321 11.55 3.04 6.63
C ARG A 321 12.91 2.54 7.09
N HIS A 322 12.97 1.41 7.77
CA HIS A 322 14.23 0.80 8.22
C HIS A 322 15.10 0.31 7.06
N ILE A 323 14.49 -0.32 6.03
CA ILE A 323 15.18 -0.70 4.78
C ILE A 323 15.75 0.53 4.07
N SER A 324 15.02 1.65 4.07
CA SER A 324 15.48 2.87 3.43
C SER A 324 16.70 3.48 4.14
N ASN A 325 16.66 3.58 5.47
CA ASN A 325 17.60 4.44 6.21
C ASN A 325 18.77 3.69 6.86
N ASP A 326 18.59 2.46 7.31
CA ASP A 326 19.54 1.85 8.26
C ASP A 326 20.78 1.24 7.61
N ILE A 327 20.87 1.25 6.28
CA ILE A 327 22.06 0.80 5.54
C ILE A 327 23.33 1.53 5.99
N ILE A 328 23.18 2.77 6.47
CA ILE A 328 24.28 3.60 7.00
C ILE A 328 25.06 2.92 8.14
N TYR A 329 24.39 2.07 8.92
CA TYR A 329 25.00 1.36 10.05
C TYR A 329 25.79 0.12 9.63
N PHE A 330 25.67 -0.30 8.38
CA PHE A 330 26.25 -1.56 7.88
C PHE A 330 27.31 -1.37 6.81
N LEU A 331 27.51 -0.14 6.30
CA LEU A 331 28.39 0.16 5.15
C LEU A 331 29.79 -0.44 5.25
N ASP A 332 30.42 -0.36 6.42
CA ASP A 332 31.79 -0.84 6.62
C ASP A 332 31.87 -2.36 6.76
N SER A 333 30.80 -2.97 7.26
CA SER A 333 30.74 -4.41 7.55
C SER A 333 30.19 -5.26 6.40
N HIS A 334 29.25 -4.71 5.62
CA HIS A 334 28.47 -5.41 4.60
C HIS A 334 28.20 -4.48 3.38
N PRO A 335 29.24 -4.08 2.63
CA PRO A 335 29.08 -3.19 1.48
C PRO A 335 28.18 -3.77 0.37
N GLU A 336 28.11 -5.10 0.25
CA GLU A 336 27.24 -5.81 -0.69
C GLU A 336 25.74 -5.58 -0.45
N TRP A 337 25.36 -5.21 0.78
CA TRP A 337 23.96 -4.92 1.13
C TRP A 337 23.41 -3.66 0.46
N ILE A 338 24.27 -2.77 -0.06
CA ILE A 338 23.81 -1.60 -0.83
C ILE A 338 23.03 -2.04 -2.07
N THR A 339 23.54 -3.05 -2.78
CA THR A 339 22.88 -3.60 -3.98
C THR A 339 21.56 -4.28 -3.61
N GLN A 340 21.54 -5.04 -2.51
CA GLN A 340 20.34 -5.70 -2.02
C GLN A 340 19.27 -4.67 -1.62
N ARG A 341 19.67 -3.62 -0.88
CA ARG A 341 18.79 -2.49 -0.53
C ARG A 341 18.19 -1.83 -1.77
N HIS A 342 18.97 -1.57 -2.81
CA HIS A 342 18.44 -0.98 -4.04
C HIS A 342 17.39 -1.87 -4.71
N GLY A 343 17.58 -3.20 -4.72
CA GLY A 343 16.58 -4.15 -5.22
C GLY A 343 15.28 -4.11 -4.41
N LEU A 344 15.40 -4.06 -3.08
CA LEU A 344 14.27 -3.97 -2.16
C LEU A 344 13.51 -2.64 -2.33
N ILE A 345 14.23 -1.51 -2.31
CA ILE A 345 13.62 -0.19 -2.47
C ILE A 345 12.86 -0.10 -3.78
N LYS A 346 13.37 -0.64 -4.90
CA LYS A 346 12.65 -0.66 -6.18
C LYS A 346 11.30 -1.39 -6.12
N SER A 347 11.19 -2.36 -5.22
CA SER A 347 10.00 -3.22 -5.08
C SER A 347 8.99 -2.70 -4.04
N LEU A 348 9.43 -1.81 -3.15
CA LEU A 348 8.60 -1.15 -2.14
C LEU A 348 7.89 0.09 -2.72
N SER A 349 6.87 0.59 -2.01
CA SER A 349 6.33 1.91 -2.32
C SER A 349 7.42 2.99 -2.19
N VAL A 350 7.16 4.13 -2.82
CA VAL A 350 8.09 5.26 -2.80
C VAL A 350 8.16 5.82 -1.38
N ILE A 351 9.33 5.71 -0.76
CA ILE A 351 9.59 6.18 0.61
C ILE A 351 10.67 7.23 0.56
N THR A 352 10.39 8.37 1.20
CA THR A 352 11.38 9.44 1.36
C THR A 352 12.33 9.09 2.50
N PRO A 353 13.66 9.07 2.29
CA PRO A 353 14.61 8.90 3.37
C PRO A 353 14.47 9.98 4.46
N SER A 354 14.87 9.66 5.69
CA SER A 354 14.72 10.59 6.81
C SER A 354 15.76 11.71 6.78
N GLN A 355 15.49 12.81 7.48
CA GLN A 355 16.44 13.92 7.63
C GLN A 355 17.74 13.46 8.32
N GLU A 356 17.68 12.52 9.25
CA GLU A 356 18.85 11.91 9.88
C GLU A 356 19.71 11.16 8.87
N PHE A 357 19.09 10.43 7.93
CA PHE A 357 19.80 9.75 6.86
C PHE A 357 20.58 10.75 6.00
N PHE A 358 19.95 11.83 5.54
CA PHE A 358 20.64 12.88 4.76
C PHE A 358 21.78 13.55 5.54
N LYS A 359 21.60 13.83 6.84
CA LYS A 359 22.67 14.38 7.69
C LYS A 359 23.88 13.45 7.80
N VAL A 360 23.67 12.13 7.81
CA VAL A 360 24.78 11.17 7.81
C VAL A 360 25.47 11.12 6.45
N LEU A 361 24.72 11.27 5.35
CA LEU A 361 25.32 11.36 4.02
C LEU A 361 26.18 12.61 3.83
N ASP A 362 25.86 13.73 4.51
CA ASP A 362 26.67 14.95 4.46
C ASP A 362 28.10 14.75 5.00
N THR A 363 28.36 13.68 5.77
CA THR A 363 29.70 13.34 6.29
C THR A 363 30.46 12.33 5.42
N LYS A 364 29.89 11.92 4.28
CA LYS A 364 30.49 10.92 3.38
C LYS A 364 31.05 11.59 2.14
N GLU A 365 32.00 10.92 1.47
CA GLU A 365 32.49 11.35 0.16
C GLU A 365 31.32 11.45 -0.84
N PRO A 366 31.27 12.48 -1.72
CA PRO A 366 30.14 12.72 -2.62
C PRO A 366 29.72 11.50 -3.45
N GLU A 367 30.69 10.78 -4.00
CA GLU A 367 30.45 9.56 -4.79
C GLU A 367 29.77 8.46 -3.96
N VAL A 368 30.20 8.26 -2.71
CA VAL A 368 29.60 7.27 -1.81
C VAL A 368 28.19 7.70 -1.42
N ALA A 369 27.99 8.98 -1.12
CA ALA A 369 26.68 9.51 -0.75
C ALA A 369 25.65 9.33 -1.88
N ILE A 370 26.01 9.64 -3.13
CA ILE A 370 25.11 9.49 -4.27
C ILE A 370 24.80 8.01 -4.54
N ASN A 371 25.79 7.11 -4.42
CA ASN A 371 25.59 5.67 -4.60
C ASN A 371 24.70 5.01 -3.52
N LEU A 372 24.36 5.70 -2.43
CA LEU A 372 23.40 5.23 -1.42
C LEU A 372 21.96 5.68 -1.69
N LEU A 373 21.77 6.57 -2.68
CA LEU A 373 20.47 7.12 -3.05
C LEU A 373 19.90 6.38 -4.27
N THR A 374 18.59 6.48 -4.45
CA THR A 374 17.86 5.80 -5.53
C THR A 374 17.20 6.76 -6.52
N ALA A 375 17.23 8.06 -6.23
CA ALA A 375 16.59 9.12 -7.01
C ALA A 375 15.09 8.87 -7.29
N ARG A 376 14.39 8.12 -6.43
CA ARG A 376 12.95 7.83 -6.60
C ARG A 376 12.08 8.98 -6.10
N THR A 377 12.56 9.74 -5.14
CA THR A 377 11.87 10.90 -4.55
C THR A 377 12.46 12.22 -5.02
N ILE A 378 11.66 13.29 -4.98
CA ILE A 378 12.14 14.62 -5.38
C ILE A 378 13.20 15.15 -4.40
N GLU A 379 13.11 14.76 -3.13
CA GLU A 379 14.04 15.07 -2.06
C GLU A 379 15.40 14.40 -2.28
N GLU A 380 15.43 13.12 -2.65
CA GLU A 380 16.68 12.45 -3.04
C GLU A 380 17.29 13.11 -4.28
N LYS A 381 16.48 13.43 -5.30
CA LYS A 381 16.93 14.11 -6.52
C LYS A 381 17.56 15.48 -6.20
N ALA A 382 16.91 16.28 -5.36
CA ALA A 382 17.44 17.56 -4.88
C ALA A 382 18.74 17.39 -4.09
N TYR A 383 18.80 16.38 -3.20
CA TYR A 383 20.00 16.08 -2.43
C TYR A 383 21.19 15.65 -3.32
N ILE A 384 20.93 14.88 -4.38
CA ILE A 384 21.96 14.50 -5.38
C ILE A 384 22.50 15.77 -6.04
N ILE A 385 21.63 16.68 -6.49
CA ILE A 385 22.04 17.95 -7.12
C ILE A 385 22.87 18.79 -6.13
N LYS A 386 22.44 18.91 -4.87
CA LYS A 386 23.19 19.59 -3.81
C LYS A 386 24.56 18.98 -3.56
N THR A 387 24.66 17.64 -3.61
CA THR A 387 25.91 16.91 -3.44
C THR A 387 26.87 17.14 -4.60
N ILE A 388 26.35 17.15 -5.84
CA ILE A 388 27.13 17.50 -7.04
C ILE A 388 27.61 18.94 -6.99
N CYS A 389 26.76 19.89 -6.56
CA CYS A 389 27.14 21.28 -6.38
C CYS A 389 28.35 21.40 -5.44
N ARG A 390 28.33 20.72 -4.29
CA ARG A 390 29.46 20.69 -3.36
C ARG A 390 30.71 20.08 -4.00
N TRP A 391 30.55 18.95 -4.68
CA TRP A 391 31.66 18.27 -5.35
C TRP A 391 32.35 19.14 -6.41
N LEU A 392 31.56 19.84 -7.23
CA LEU A 392 32.07 20.76 -8.26
C LEU A 392 32.65 22.06 -7.67
N ARG A 393 32.17 22.52 -6.51
CA ARG A 393 32.75 23.67 -5.80
C ARG A 393 34.15 23.37 -5.28
N ASP A 394 34.37 22.13 -4.82
CA ASP A 394 35.68 21.70 -4.32
C ASP A 394 36.67 21.44 -5.48
N ASN A 395 36.21 20.84 -6.58
CA ASN A 395 37.05 20.54 -7.75
C ASN A 395 36.26 20.70 -9.07
N ASP A 396 36.35 21.88 -9.68
CA ASP A 396 35.75 22.17 -11.00
C ASP A 396 36.70 21.76 -12.14
N ASP A 397 36.89 20.46 -12.33
CA ASP A 397 37.73 19.90 -13.38
C ASP A 397 37.05 18.76 -14.18
N GLU A 398 37.72 18.35 -15.27
CA GLU A 398 37.24 17.30 -16.18
C GLU A 398 37.19 15.92 -15.51
N THR A 399 38.10 15.63 -14.57
CA THR A 399 38.13 14.35 -13.84
C THR A 399 36.90 14.23 -12.93
N THR A 400 36.54 15.30 -12.24
CA THR A 400 35.36 15.37 -11.39
C THR A 400 34.09 15.27 -12.22
N SER A 401 34.05 15.94 -13.38
CA SER A 401 32.92 15.86 -14.32
C SER A 401 32.69 14.45 -14.87
N GLU A 402 33.76 13.70 -15.16
CA GLU A 402 33.68 12.30 -15.61
C GLU A 402 33.12 11.39 -14.50
N LYS A 403 33.61 11.55 -13.25
CA LYS A 403 33.09 10.78 -12.11
C LYS A 403 31.61 11.05 -11.85
N ILE A 404 31.19 12.31 -11.90
CA ILE A 404 29.77 12.70 -11.77
C ILE A 404 28.95 12.00 -12.85
N SER A 405 29.42 12.02 -14.10
CA SER A 405 28.72 11.40 -15.22
C SER A 405 28.51 9.90 -15.00
N VAL A 406 29.57 9.16 -14.62
CA VAL A 406 29.52 7.71 -14.36
C VAL A 406 28.55 7.33 -13.25
N VAL A 407 28.50 8.12 -12.16
CA VAL A 407 27.60 7.85 -11.04
C VAL A 407 26.15 8.16 -11.43
N LEU A 408 25.92 9.31 -12.08
CA LEU A 408 24.56 9.72 -12.45
C LEU A 408 23.92 8.83 -13.51
N GLU A 409 24.70 8.29 -14.45
CA GLU A 409 24.18 7.35 -15.45
C GLU A 409 23.46 6.14 -14.81
N LYS A 410 23.87 5.74 -13.61
CA LYS A 410 23.30 4.61 -12.88
C LYS A 410 22.14 5.02 -11.97
N ILE A 411 22.25 6.18 -11.31
CA ILE A 411 21.35 6.59 -10.24
C ILE A 411 20.30 7.61 -10.68
N TYR A 412 20.69 8.62 -11.47
CA TYR A 412 19.80 9.68 -11.92
C TYR A 412 20.05 10.02 -13.41
N PRO A 413 19.63 9.15 -14.35
CA PRO A 413 19.95 9.25 -15.77
C PRO A 413 19.52 10.56 -16.43
N GLU A 414 18.38 11.12 -16.02
CA GLU A 414 17.85 12.38 -16.56
C GLU A 414 18.79 13.55 -16.26
N LEU A 415 19.33 13.60 -15.03
CA LEU A 415 20.33 14.61 -14.65
C LEU A 415 21.67 14.36 -15.36
N SER A 416 22.08 13.10 -15.53
CA SER A 416 23.27 12.75 -16.31
C SER A 416 23.18 13.30 -17.74
N VAL A 417 22.07 13.03 -18.42
CA VAL A 417 21.83 13.48 -19.80
C VAL A 417 21.71 14.99 -19.88
N TYR A 418 21.12 15.65 -18.87
CA TYR A 418 21.10 17.10 -18.80
C TYR A 418 22.52 17.69 -18.90
N PHE A 419 23.53 17.13 -18.22
CA PHE A 419 24.91 17.62 -18.31
C PHE A 419 25.56 17.39 -19.68
N ARG A 420 25.10 16.43 -20.48
CA ARG A 420 25.70 16.13 -21.79
C ARG A 420 25.38 17.20 -22.83
N THR A 421 26.37 17.59 -23.62
CA THR A 421 26.24 18.58 -24.71
C THR A 421 26.80 18.06 -26.04
N PRO A 422 26.22 17.00 -26.61
CA PRO A 422 26.74 16.42 -27.85
C PRO A 422 26.75 17.44 -28.98
N LYS A 423 27.86 17.52 -29.73
CA LYS A 423 28.02 18.46 -30.86
C LYS A 423 26.94 18.31 -31.94
N SER A 424 26.33 17.13 -32.07
CA SER A 424 25.21 16.91 -32.98
C SER A 424 23.95 17.71 -32.63
N LEU A 425 23.74 18.05 -31.36
CA LEU A 425 22.58 18.84 -30.89
C LEU A 425 22.94 20.31 -30.70
N TYR A 426 24.09 20.61 -30.09
CA TYR A 426 24.47 21.99 -29.72
C TYR A 426 25.35 22.69 -30.77
N LYS A 427 25.81 21.96 -31.79
CA LYS A 427 26.69 22.47 -32.86
C LYS A 427 27.87 23.29 -32.29
N GLU A 428 28.05 24.55 -32.67
CA GLU A 428 29.11 25.46 -32.18
C GLU A 428 28.94 25.86 -30.70
N TYR A 429 27.71 25.80 -30.16
CA TYR A 429 27.40 26.21 -28.78
C TYR A 429 27.70 25.14 -27.73
N ALA A 430 28.18 23.95 -28.14
CA ALA A 430 28.40 22.81 -27.24
C ALA A 430 29.27 23.16 -26.01
N SER A 431 30.40 23.83 -26.22
CA SER A 431 31.31 24.22 -25.14
C SER A 431 30.72 25.29 -24.22
N TYR A 432 29.88 26.19 -24.76
CA TYR A 432 29.19 27.17 -23.94
C TYR A 432 28.19 26.49 -23.00
N PHE A 433 27.34 25.60 -23.52
CA PHE A 433 26.34 24.92 -22.69
C PHE A 433 26.95 23.93 -21.71
N GLU A 434 28.07 23.29 -22.05
CA GLU A 434 28.81 22.44 -21.13
C GLU A 434 29.26 23.24 -19.89
N TRP A 435 29.85 24.41 -20.15
CA TRP A 435 30.26 25.35 -19.12
C TRP A 435 29.05 25.90 -18.34
N TYR A 436 28.03 26.41 -19.04
CA TYR A 436 26.86 27.05 -18.41
C TYR A 436 26.14 26.09 -17.46
N LYS A 437 25.84 24.87 -17.89
CA LYS A 437 25.13 23.88 -17.07
C LYS A 437 25.92 23.52 -15.81
N ARG A 438 27.24 23.39 -15.93
CA ARG A 438 28.12 23.15 -14.79
C ARG A 438 28.10 24.33 -13.81
N LYS A 439 28.21 25.56 -14.31
CA LYS A 439 28.16 26.78 -13.49
C LYS A 439 26.79 27.02 -12.85
N LYS A 440 25.70 26.71 -13.56
CA LYS A 440 24.32 26.75 -13.03
C LYS A 440 24.17 25.85 -11.79
N ILE A 441 24.78 24.67 -11.80
CA ILE A 441 24.72 23.75 -10.65
C ILE A 441 25.67 24.16 -9.52
N ILE A 442 26.86 24.68 -9.82
CA ILE A 442 27.79 25.26 -8.82
C ILE A 442 27.12 26.41 -8.04
N ASN A 443 26.16 27.09 -8.66
CA ASN A 443 25.31 28.08 -8.01
C ASN A 443 26.13 29.17 -7.28
N ARG A 444 27.08 29.77 -8.00
CA ARG A 444 27.88 30.91 -7.55
C ARG A 444 28.03 31.92 -8.69
N GLN A 445 28.19 33.18 -8.31
CA GLN A 445 28.55 34.23 -9.26
C GLN A 445 29.88 33.88 -9.95
N ILE A 446 29.99 34.22 -11.23
CA ILE A 446 31.16 33.94 -12.05
C ILE A 446 31.91 35.23 -12.36
N ASP A 447 33.20 35.29 -12.03
CA ASP A 447 34.04 36.47 -12.27
C ASP A 447 34.41 36.65 -13.75
N SER A 448 34.53 35.55 -14.50
CA SER A 448 34.97 35.56 -15.91
C SER A 448 34.07 34.65 -16.74
N PRO A 449 32.88 35.13 -17.16
CA PRO A 449 31.96 34.35 -17.97
C PRO A 449 32.55 34.09 -19.37
N LEU A 450 32.16 32.97 -19.99
CA LEU A 450 32.49 32.76 -21.40
C LEU A 450 31.79 33.82 -22.26
N PRO A 451 32.44 34.31 -23.33
CA PRO A 451 31.80 35.28 -24.22
C PRO A 451 30.59 34.64 -24.89
N ALA A 452 29.50 35.41 -25.03
CA ALA A 452 28.35 34.98 -25.80
C ALA A 452 28.79 34.69 -27.25
N GLN A 453 28.37 33.53 -27.75
CA GLN A 453 28.57 33.16 -29.13
C GLN A 453 27.56 33.90 -30.01
N ASP A 454 27.91 34.10 -31.29
CA ASP A 454 27.02 34.76 -32.24
C ASP A 454 25.75 33.93 -32.44
N VAL A 455 24.58 34.55 -32.29
CA VAL A 455 23.26 33.91 -32.44
C VAL A 455 22.55 34.33 -33.72
N ASP A 456 23.09 35.30 -34.46
CA ASP A 456 22.49 35.80 -35.71
C ASP A 456 22.65 34.81 -36.88
N ILE A 457 23.51 33.80 -36.69
CA ILE A 457 23.65 32.67 -37.61
C ILE A 457 22.47 31.70 -37.59
N LEU A 458 21.60 31.80 -36.57
CA LEU A 458 20.47 30.89 -36.39
C LEU A 458 19.24 31.35 -37.18
N GLU A 459 18.48 30.37 -37.67
CA GLU A 459 17.17 30.66 -38.26
C GLU A 459 16.19 31.16 -37.20
N THR A 460 15.20 31.93 -37.64
CA THR A 460 14.10 32.35 -36.76
C THR A 460 13.18 31.17 -36.49
N ARG A 461 12.63 31.08 -35.27
CA ARG A 461 11.62 30.06 -34.92
C ARG A 461 10.46 30.05 -35.91
N PHE A 462 9.97 31.22 -36.29
CA PHE A 462 8.87 31.37 -37.23
C PHE A 462 9.17 30.70 -38.57
N SER A 463 10.39 30.83 -39.09
CA SER A 463 10.81 30.18 -40.34
C SER A 463 10.72 28.65 -40.26
N LEU A 464 11.26 28.07 -39.18
CA LEU A 464 11.24 26.61 -38.98
C LEU A 464 9.82 26.07 -38.80
N MET A 465 8.99 26.79 -38.04
CA MET A 465 7.63 26.37 -37.73
C MET A 465 6.64 26.58 -38.88
N ALA A 466 6.92 27.51 -39.80
CA ALA A 466 6.08 27.80 -40.95
C ALA A 466 5.96 26.63 -41.93
N GLU A 467 6.94 25.71 -41.95
CA GLU A 467 6.90 24.49 -42.77
C GLU A 467 5.72 23.56 -42.40
N TYR A 468 5.16 23.72 -41.20
CA TYR A 468 4.06 22.90 -40.69
C TYR A 468 2.70 23.57 -40.80
N ASN A 469 2.63 24.76 -41.41
CA ASN A 469 1.35 25.37 -41.71
C ASN A 469 0.52 24.47 -42.64
N ASP A 470 -0.79 24.45 -42.39
CA ASP A 470 -1.79 23.66 -43.10
C ASP A 470 -1.61 22.12 -42.98
N LYS A 471 -0.68 21.64 -42.13
CA LYS A 471 -0.54 20.23 -41.75
C LYS A 471 -1.39 19.93 -40.50
N ASP A 472 -1.67 18.65 -40.28
CA ASP A 472 -2.27 18.18 -39.01
C ASP A 472 -1.22 18.23 -37.90
N CYS A 473 -1.10 19.40 -37.29
CA CYS A 473 -0.06 19.75 -36.35
C CYS A 473 -0.66 20.40 -35.10
N ILE A 474 0.04 20.25 -33.99
CA ILE A 474 -0.17 21.04 -32.77
C ILE A 474 1.20 21.43 -32.20
N SER A 475 1.30 22.61 -31.60
CA SER A 475 2.55 23.07 -31.00
C SER A 475 2.46 23.35 -29.51
N TYR A 476 3.53 23.05 -28.79
CA TYR A 476 3.75 23.34 -27.37
C TYR A 476 4.76 24.47 -27.23
N TRP A 477 4.32 25.55 -26.58
CA TRP A 477 5.14 26.70 -26.22
C TRP A 477 5.42 26.66 -24.73
N ILE A 478 6.64 26.32 -24.37
CA ILE A 478 7.08 26.21 -22.99
C ILE A 478 7.83 27.49 -22.60
N ASP A 479 7.23 28.25 -21.70
CA ASP A 479 7.82 29.47 -21.14
C ASP A 479 9.07 29.11 -20.33
N GLY A 480 10.18 29.78 -20.60
CA GLY A 480 11.48 29.50 -19.96
C GLY A 480 12.27 28.32 -20.55
N LEU A 481 11.85 27.76 -21.70
CA LEU A 481 12.56 26.65 -22.36
C LEU A 481 13.71 27.12 -23.27
N GLY A 482 14.90 27.22 -22.70
CA GLY A 482 16.15 27.45 -23.45
C GLY A 482 16.74 26.18 -24.06
N LEU A 483 17.75 26.33 -24.92
CA LEU A 483 18.48 25.22 -25.55
C LEU A 483 19.17 24.31 -24.53
N GLU A 484 19.38 24.76 -23.28
CA GLU A 484 19.97 23.93 -22.21
C GLU A 484 19.24 22.58 -22.04
N TRP A 485 17.95 22.51 -22.33
CA TRP A 485 17.12 21.33 -22.12
C TRP A 485 17.13 20.33 -23.27
N ILE A 486 17.72 20.65 -24.43
CA ILE A 486 17.57 19.84 -25.66
C ILE A 486 18.08 18.41 -25.52
N SER A 487 19.16 18.18 -24.76
CA SER A 487 19.67 16.82 -24.49
C SER A 487 18.63 15.96 -23.77
N LEU A 488 17.99 16.52 -22.74
CA LEU A 488 17.00 15.81 -21.94
C LEU A 488 15.73 15.55 -22.76
N LEU A 489 15.26 16.54 -23.54
CA LEU A 489 14.12 16.38 -24.45
C LEU A 489 14.34 15.23 -25.44
N CYS A 490 15.46 15.23 -26.16
CA CYS A 490 15.79 14.18 -27.13
C CYS A 490 15.90 12.80 -26.46
N TYR A 491 16.53 12.71 -25.29
CA TYR A 491 16.62 11.45 -24.55
C TYR A 491 15.26 10.90 -24.14
N LEU A 492 14.37 11.74 -23.61
CA LEU A 492 13.02 11.33 -23.24
C LEU A 492 12.23 10.87 -24.47
N LEU A 493 12.39 11.54 -25.61
CA LEU A 493 11.78 11.12 -26.88
C LEU A 493 12.34 9.76 -27.33
N ASP A 494 13.65 9.55 -27.26
CA ASP A 494 14.26 8.27 -27.62
C ASP A 494 13.79 7.11 -26.74
N GLN A 495 13.58 7.34 -25.44
CA GLN A 495 13.02 6.33 -24.52
C GLN A 495 11.58 5.92 -24.90
N ASN A 496 10.80 6.83 -25.49
CA ASN A 496 9.39 6.61 -25.82
C ASN A 496 9.14 6.34 -27.32
N ARG A 497 10.16 6.44 -28.16
CA ARG A 497 10.02 6.42 -29.63
C ARG A 497 9.45 5.11 -30.15
N GLY A 498 10.03 3.99 -29.73
CA GLY A 498 9.74 2.67 -30.29
C GLY A 498 9.65 2.70 -31.82
N ASP A 499 8.56 2.12 -32.35
CA ASP A 499 8.17 2.23 -33.76
C ASP A 499 7.05 3.25 -34.03
N THR A 500 6.74 4.11 -33.06
CA THR A 500 5.56 4.97 -33.09
C THR A 500 5.78 6.27 -33.87
N PHE A 501 6.94 6.90 -33.70
CA PHE A 501 7.24 8.21 -34.30
C PHE A 501 8.71 8.38 -34.70
N LEU A 502 8.98 9.46 -35.42
CA LEU A 502 10.29 10.03 -35.71
C LEU A 502 10.32 11.45 -35.13
N TYR A 503 11.50 12.01 -34.88
CA TYR A 503 11.61 13.42 -34.58
C TYR A 503 12.84 14.05 -35.20
N THR A 504 12.79 15.35 -35.43
CA THR A 504 13.93 16.21 -35.74
C THR A 504 14.11 17.22 -34.62
N SER A 505 15.34 17.68 -34.43
CA SER A 505 15.68 18.69 -33.44
C SER A 505 16.56 19.76 -34.07
N ASP A 506 16.06 20.98 -34.02
CA ASP A 506 16.73 22.18 -34.49
C ASP A 506 16.83 23.21 -33.37
N MET A 507 17.60 24.26 -33.61
CA MET A 507 17.74 25.38 -32.68
C MET A 507 17.48 26.69 -33.42
N ALA A 508 16.82 27.61 -32.74
CA ALA A 508 16.39 28.87 -33.29
C ALA A 508 16.69 30.01 -32.33
N LYS A 509 16.77 31.21 -32.88
CA LYS A 509 16.85 32.44 -32.09
C LYS A 509 15.45 32.94 -31.74
N CYS A 510 15.25 33.36 -30.48
CA CYS A 510 14.08 34.12 -30.07
C CYS A 510 14.13 35.57 -30.62
N VAL A 511 13.01 36.28 -30.55
CA VAL A 511 12.94 37.71 -30.85
C VAL A 511 13.55 38.47 -29.67
N ILE A 512 14.39 39.46 -29.96
CA ILE A 512 15.00 40.36 -28.97
C ILE A 512 14.39 41.77 -29.05
N PRO A 513 14.05 42.42 -27.92
CA PRO A 513 14.20 41.95 -26.54
C PRO A 513 13.38 40.69 -26.25
N SER A 514 13.92 39.83 -25.39
CA SER A 514 13.45 38.46 -25.15
C SER A 514 12.30 38.38 -24.14
N GLU A 515 11.38 39.34 -24.13
CA GLU A 515 10.14 39.22 -23.35
C GLU A 515 9.12 38.35 -24.08
N THR A 516 8.26 37.69 -23.30
CA THR A 516 7.07 36.98 -23.78
C THR A 516 6.27 37.81 -24.79
N VAL A 517 6.03 39.11 -24.53
CA VAL A 517 5.21 39.98 -25.40
C VAL A 517 5.76 40.12 -26.82
N PHE A 518 7.08 40.04 -26.99
CA PHE A 518 7.74 40.10 -28.30
C PHE A 518 7.80 38.72 -28.98
N ASN A 519 7.56 37.66 -28.20
CA ASN A 519 7.70 36.27 -28.60
C ASN A 519 6.35 35.53 -28.69
N GLU A 520 5.21 36.24 -28.61
CA GLU A 520 3.83 35.70 -28.71
C GLU A 520 3.46 35.19 -30.12
N GLN A 521 4.21 34.21 -30.63
CA GLN A 521 4.05 33.68 -31.98
C GLN A 521 3.06 32.52 -32.08
N TRP A 522 2.54 32.02 -30.95
CA TRP A 522 1.60 30.89 -30.89
C TRP A 522 0.25 31.15 -31.57
N ASN A 523 -0.09 32.41 -31.87
CA ASN A 523 -1.30 32.78 -32.61
C ASN A 523 -1.05 33.04 -34.11
N LEU A 524 0.19 32.89 -34.59
CA LEU A 524 0.57 33.25 -35.96
C LEU A 524 0.50 32.06 -36.94
N ASN A 525 0.47 30.84 -36.42
CA ASN A 525 0.40 29.63 -37.24
C ASN A 525 -1.05 29.22 -37.51
N SER A 526 -1.25 28.44 -38.57
CA SER A 526 -2.55 27.88 -38.98
C SER A 526 -3.07 26.75 -38.08
N TYR A 527 -2.22 26.21 -37.21
CA TYR A 527 -2.51 25.11 -36.30
C TYR A 527 -2.63 25.56 -34.84
N GLU A 528 -3.22 24.70 -34.01
CA GLU A 528 -3.42 24.96 -32.58
C GLU A 528 -2.08 25.02 -31.82
N SER A 529 -2.03 25.88 -30.81
CA SER A 529 -0.87 26.04 -29.95
C SER A 529 -1.28 26.01 -28.48
N ILE A 530 -0.51 25.28 -27.67
CA ILE A 530 -0.68 25.13 -26.23
C ILE A 530 0.48 25.83 -25.52
N LYS A 531 0.18 26.86 -24.72
CA LYS A 531 1.19 27.51 -23.87
C LYS A 531 1.26 26.83 -22.49
N ARG A 532 2.49 26.64 -21.98
CA ARG A 532 2.79 26.11 -20.64
C ARG A 532 3.82 27.01 -19.96
N ASN A 533 3.48 27.55 -18.79
CA ASN A 533 4.31 28.51 -18.05
C ASN A 533 4.94 27.95 -16.76
N ARG A 534 4.77 26.65 -16.52
CA ARG A 534 5.16 26.03 -15.24
C ARG A 534 6.67 26.02 -15.05
N LEU A 535 7.44 25.81 -16.12
CA LEU A 535 8.91 25.81 -16.08
C LEU A 535 9.43 27.18 -15.64
N ASP A 536 9.08 28.25 -16.36
CA ASP A 536 9.41 29.63 -16.01
C ASP A 536 8.99 30.00 -14.57
N THR A 537 7.77 29.64 -14.17
CA THR A 537 7.27 29.93 -12.82
C THR A 537 8.15 29.31 -11.74
N ILE A 538 8.55 28.04 -11.90
CA ILE A 538 9.43 27.34 -10.96
C ILE A 538 10.84 27.95 -10.99
N SER A 539 11.35 28.29 -12.17
CA SER A 539 12.65 28.95 -12.33
C SER A 539 12.71 30.26 -11.55
N HIS A 540 11.73 31.16 -11.69
CA HIS A 540 11.74 32.46 -10.99
C HIS A 540 11.44 32.37 -9.49
N LYS A 541 10.48 31.52 -9.11
CA LYS A 541 9.88 31.57 -7.75
C LYS A 541 10.29 30.42 -6.84
N GLY A 542 10.83 29.34 -7.38
CA GLY A 542 10.97 28.07 -6.65
C GLY A 542 9.62 27.41 -6.40
N MET A 543 9.55 26.55 -5.38
CA MET A 543 8.30 25.92 -4.96
C MET A 543 7.51 26.88 -4.03
N PRO A 544 6.17 26.82 -3.99
CA PRO A 544 5.37 27.75 -3.18
C PRO A 544 5.77 27.84 -1.70
N ASP A 545 6.11 26.69 -1.10
CA ASP A 545 6.43 26.56 0.33
C ASP A 545 7.93 26.29 0.61
N ASP A 546 8.74 26.14 -0.43
CA ASP A 546 10.16 25.84 -0.32
C ASP A 546 10.97 26.54 -1.41
N LYS A 547 11.89 27.40 -0.98
CA LYS A 547 12.75 28.19 -1.86
C LYS A 547 14.13 27.59 -2.03
N ASP A 548 14.35 26.33 -1.66
CA ASP A 548 15.60 25.63 -1.94
C ASP A 548 15.86 25.56 -3.46
N TYR A 549 17.02 26.06 -3.88
CA TYR A 549 17.39 26.10 -5.30
C TYR A 549 17.54 24.69 -5.91
N PHE A 550 18.08 23.72 -5.17
CA PHE A 550 18.32 22.38 -5.70
C PHE A 550 17.01 21.62 -5.88
N LEU A 551 16.04 21.84 -4.99
CA LEU A 551 14.67 21.38 -5.15
C LEU A 551 14.02 22.02 -6.38
N ALA A 552 14.23 23.31 -6.65
CA ALA A 552 13.73 23.95 -7.86
C ALA A 552 14.31 23.30 -9.13
N VAL A 553 15.62 23.04 -9.19
CA VAL A 553 16.26 22.34 -10.33
C VAL A 553 15.71 20.93 -10.51
N ALA A 554 15.54 20.17 -9.42
CA ALA A 554 14.94 18.84 -9.48
C ALA A 554 13.51 18.89 -10.08
N ASN A 555 12.73 19.90 -9.68
CA ASN A 555 11.38 20.12 -10.20
C ASN A 555 11.38 20.60 -11.66
N GLN A 556 12.34 21.42 -12.10
CA GLN A 556 12.50 21.79 -13.51
C GLN A 556 12.68 20.54 -14.39
N ILE A 557 13.55 19.61 -14.00
CA ILE A 557 13.73 18.32 -14.71
C ILE A 557 12.41 17.55 -14.76
N GLN A 558 11.70 17.47 -13.63
CA GLN A 558 10.39 16.79 -13.55
C GLN A 558 9.34 17.42 -14.47
N VAL A 559 9.31 18.76 -14.57
CA VAL A 559 8.44 19.50 -15.50
C VAL A 559 8.73 19.13 -16.96
N ILE A 560 10.01 19.05 -17.34
CA ILE A 560 10.40 18.64 -18.70
C ILE A 560 9.92 17.22 -19.01
N ILE A 561 10.06 16.28 -18.06
CA ILE A 561 9.57 14.90 -18.22
C ILE A 561 8.07 14.88 -18.51
N GLU A 562 7.28 15.59 -17.70
CA GLU A 562 5.82 15.65 -17.86
C GLU A 562 5.40 16.33 -19.16
N MET A 563 6.08 17.41 -19.56
CA MET A 563 5.79 18.10 -20.82
C MET A 563 6.06 17.22 -22.05
N VAL A 564 7.10 16.39 -22.04
CA VAL A 564 7.34 15.43 -23.12
C VAL A 564 6.22 14.39 -23.17
N GLN A 565 5.79 13.86 -22.01
CA GLN A 565 4.65 12.93 -21.95
C GLN A 565 3.37 13.56 -22.50
N GLU A 566 3.09 14.81 -22.14
CA GLU A 566 1.94 15.57 -22.64
C GLU A 566 1.99 15.75 -24.16
N ALA A 567 3.15 16.13 -24.69
CA ALA A 567 3.37 16.27 -26.13
C ALA A 567 3.19 14.94 -26.87
N LEU A 568 3.69 13.83 -26.32
CA LEU A 568 3.52 12.50 -26.91
C LEU A 568 2.05 12.05 -26.92
N GLN A 569 1.25 12.43 -25.92
CA GLN A 569 -0.18 12.14 -25.91
C GLN A 569 -0.91 12.81 -27.09
N GLN A 570 -0.47 14.00 -27.52
CA GLN A 570 -1.07 14.66 -28.68
C GLN A 570 -0.85 13.91 -30.00
N LEU A 571 0.15 13.02 -30.07
CA LEU A 571 0.31 12.16 -31.25
C LEU A 571 -0.87 11.21 -31.42
N GLU A 572 -1.71 10.97 -30.40
CA GLU A 572 -2.94 10.19 -30.56
C GLU A 572 -3.89 10.82 -31.58
N ASP A 573 -3.99 12.15 -31.60
CA ASP A 573 -4.94 12.92 -32.39
C ASP A 573 -4.29 13.69 -33.56
N HIS A 574 -2.98 13.89 -33.54
CA HIS A 574 -2.24 14.70 -34.51
C HIS A 574 -1.08 13.93 -35.19
N GLU A 575 -0.85 14.22 -36.47
CA GLU A 575 0.29 13.69 -37.24
C GLU A 575 1.64 14.31 -36.78
N TYR A 576 1.64 15.60 -36.44
CA TYR A 576 2.83 16.35 -36.01
C TYR A 576 2.62 17.03 -34.65
N VAL A 577 3.64 16.96 -33.78
CA VAL A 577 3.69 17.72 -32.52
C VAL A 577 5.00 18.49 -32.46
N ILE A 578 4.94 19.80 -32.26
CA ILE A 578 6.13 20.65 -32.14
C ILE A 578 6.33 21.05 -30.67
N ILE A 579 7.56 20.98 -30.16
CA ILE A 579 7.94 21.49 -28.83
C ILE A 579 8.95 22.62 -29.04
N THR A 580 8.66 23.80 -28.48
CA THR A 580 9.57 24.95 -28.51
C THR A 580 9.41 25.87 -27.30
N GLY A 581 10.34 26.79 -27.11
CA GLY A 581 10.30 27.84 -26.09
C GLY A 581 10.12 29.24 -26.69
N ASP A 582 9.47 30.14 -25.95
CA ASP A 582 9.45 31.57 -26.28
C ASP A 582 10.78 32.26 -25.95
N HIS A 583 11.39 31.90 -24.83
CA HIS A 583 12.77 32.19 -24.40
C HIS A 583 13.18 31.22 -23.29
N GLY A 584 14.46 31.21 -22.92
CA GLY A 584 14.97 30.48 -21.76
C GLY A 584 15.04 31.30 -20.47
N SER A 585 15.69 30.72 -19.46
CA SER A 585 16.02 31.37 -18.19
C SER A 585 17.52 31.24 -17.89
N SER A 586 18.01 32.15 -17.06
CA SER A 586 19.43 32.28 -16.71
C SER A 586 19.61 32.39 -15.20
N ARG A 587 20.17 31.34 -14.59
CA ARG A 587 20.60 31.37 -13.20
C ARG A 587 21.79 32.32 -13.00
N LEU A 588 22.72 32.34 -13.96
CA LEU A 588 23.94 33.15 -13.83
C LEU A 588 23.64 34.65 -13.92
N ALA A 589 22.64 35.06 -14.72
CA ALA A 589 22.14 36.43 -14.70
C ALA A 589 21.53 36.80 -13.34
N ALA A 590 20.79 35.89 -12.71
CA ALA A 590 20.19 36.13 -11.40
C ALA A 590 21.26 36.33 -10.32
N LEU A 591 22.31 35.51 -10.34
CA LEU A 591 23.44 35.63 -9.42
C LEU A 591 24.28 36.90 -9.67
N ALA A 592 24.37 37.37 -10.91
CA ALA A 592 25.09 38.61 -11.26
C ALA A 592 24.31 39.90 -10.95
N PHE A 593 22.98 39.82 -10.81
CA PHE A 593 22.09 40.98 -10.61
C PHE A 593 22.44 41.83 -9.37
N HIS A 594 23.01 41.23 -8.33
CA HIS A 594 23.41 41.94 -7.12
C HIS A 594 24.86 42.49 -7.17
N GLY A 595 25.54 42.33 -8.30
CA GLY A 595 26.86 42.91 -8.58
C GLY A 595 26.80 44.37 -9.01
N GLU A 596 27.90 44.87 -9.58
CA GLU A 596 27.97 46.23 -10.12
C GLU A 596 27.11 46.37 -11.38
N GLY A 597 26.10 47.25 -11.33
CA GLY A 597 25.20 47.50 -12.45
C GLY A 597 25.77 48.51 -13.46
N THR A 598 25.38 48.35 -14.72
CA THR A 598 25.67 49.29 -15.81
C THR A 598 24.75 50.51 -15.71
N ILE A 599 25.31 51.71 -15.81
CA ILE A 599 24.50 52.94 -15.81
C ILE A 599 23.50 52.90 -16.98
N VAL A 600 22.30 53.42 -16.77
CA VAL A 600 21.27 53.52 -17.82
C VAL A 600 21.59 54.76 -18.68
N PRO A 601 21.61 54.66 -20.03
CA PRO A 601 21.78 55.82 -20.91
C PRO A 601 20.78 56.93 -20.61
N LYS A 602 21.17 58.18 -20.88
CA LYS A 602 20.41 59.35 -20.44
C LYS A 602 19.02 59.39 -21.08
N GLY A 603 17.98 59.29 -20.25
CA GLY A 603 16.59 59.33 -20.69
C GLY A 603 16.06 57.99 -21.21
N ALA A 604 16.89 56.95 -21.24
CA ALA A 604 16.44 55.58 -21.43
C ALA A 604 15.80 55.04 -20.14
N LYS A 605 14.98 53.99 -20.27
CA LYS A 605 14.31 53.32 -19.16
C LYS A 605 14.81 51.89 -19.05
N SER A 606 15.43 51.54 -17.93
CA SER A 606 15.79 50.15 -17.60
C SER A 606 14.52 49.29 -17.46
N MET A 607 14.54 48.09 -18.03
CA MET A 607 13.42 47.17 -18.10
C MET A 607 13.85 45.78 -17.59
N ASP A 608 12.89 45.09 -16.98
CA ASP A 608 13.00 43.70 -16.53
C ASP A 608 14.33 43.29 -15.88
N LEU A 609 14.55 43.80 -14.67
CA LEU A 609 15.76 43.56 -13.87
C LEU A 609 17.06 43.95 -14.61
N GLY A 610 16.96 44.91 -15.52
CA GLY A 610 18.10 45.51 -16.19
C GLY A 610 18.65 44.73 -17.38
N ARG A 611 18.03 43.64 -17.82
CA ARG A 611 18.56 42.87 -18.97
C ARG A 611 18.48 43.63 -20.30
N PHE A 612 17.64 44.67 -20.37
CA PHE A 612 17.60 45.61 -21.49
C PHE A 612 17.06 46.99 -21.05
N CYS A 613 17.20 48.00 -21.90
CA CYS A 613 16.56 49.31 -21.69
C CYS A 613 15.90 49.84 -22.96
N LEU A 614 14.82 50.60 -22.78
CA LEU A 614 14.12 51.33 -23.85
C LEU A 614 14.77 52.71 -24.04
N LEU A 615 15.21 53.00 -25.25
CA LEU A 615 15.85 54.27 -25.61
C LEU A 615 14.83 55.36 -25.93
N LYS A 616 15.23 56.61 -25.70
CA LYS A 616 14.47 57.79 -26.12
C LYS A 616 15.00 58.27 -27.48
N GLY A 617 14.48 57.69 -28.55
CA GLY A 617 14.94 57.95 -29.93
C GLY A 617 15.81 56.81 -30.45
N ARG A 618 16.55 57.07 -31.53
CA ARG A 618 17.37 56.02 -32.14
C ARG A 618 18.67 55.80 -31.37
N HIS A 619 19.27 54.63 -31.55
CA HIS A 619 20.52 54.28 -30.90
C HIS A 619 21.69 55.20 -31.29
N GLU A 620 21.68 55.85 -32.46
CA GLU A 620 22.72 56.84 -32.82
C GLU A 620 22.61 58.15 -32.04
N ASP A 621 21.44 58.42 -31.44
CA ASP A 621 21.14 59.64 -30.68
C ASP A 621 21.39 59.48 -29.17
N THR A 622 21.81 58.28 -28.72
CA THR A 622 22.12 57.97 -27.32
C THR A 622 23.46 58.56 -26.88
N ASP A 623 23.61 58.85 -25.58
CA ASP A 623 24.84 59.42 -25.04
C ASP A 623 26.01 58.43 -25.00
N TYR A 624 25.72 57.15 -24.82
CA TYR A 624 26.67 56.05 -25.03
C TYR A 624 25.94 54.70 -25.19
N ILE A 625 26.65 53.71 -25.73
CA ILE A 625 26.21 52.31 -25.80
C ILE A 625 27.24 51.50 -24.99
N PRO A 626 26.84 50.83 -23.90
CA PRO A 626 27.74 49.94 -23.16
C PRO A 626 28.31 48.84 -24.07
N ASP A 627 29.60 48.52 -23.91
CA ASP A 627 30.25 47.44 -24.66
C ASP A 627 29.56 46.08 -24.44
N SER A 628 28.92 45.88 -23.28
CA SER A 628 28.14 44.70 -22.92
C SER A 628 26.72 44.68 -23.47
N SER A 629 26.34 45.65 -24.31
CA SER A 629 25.00 45.71 -24.90
C SER A 629 25.04 45.83 -26.42
N ILE A 630 23.93 45.48 -27.07
CA ILE A 630 23.71 45.67 -28.50
C ILE A 630 22.42 46.46 -28.76
N PRO A 631 22.38 47.34 -29.77
CA PRO A 631 21.15 47.98 -30.18
C PRO A 631 20.22 46.98 -30.89
N CYS A 632 18.94 47.03 -30.59
CA CYS A 632 17.91 46.35 -31.37
C CYS A 632 16.67 47.24 -31.57
N VAL A 633 15.87 46.91 -32.58
CA VAL A 633 14.65 47.65 -32.95
C VAL A 633 13.49 46.68 -32.97
N PHE A 634 12.40 47.04 -32.30
CA PHE A 634 11.13 46.31 -32.37
C PHE A 634 9.99 47.29 -32.58
N GLY A 635 9.29 47.16 -33.72
CA GLY A 635 8.33 48.18 -34.15
C GLY A 635 9.02 49.52 -34.39
N ASP A 636 8.50 50.57 -33.75
CA ASP A 636 9.06 51.93 -33.79
C ASP A 636 10.04 52.22 -32.62
N ASP A 637 10.14 51.30 -31.65
CA ASP A 637 10.94 51.47 -30.45
C ASP A 637 12.37 50.93 -30.63
N ASN A 638 13.33 51.60 -29.99
CA ASN A 638 14.74 51.23 -29.98
C ASN A 638 15.16 50.81 -28.58
N TYR A 639 15.95 49.74 -28.49
CA TYR A 639 16.37 49.16 -27.23
C TYR A 639 17.88 48.92 -27.22
N LEU A 640 18.47 48.86 -26.03
CA LEU A 640 19.78 48.23 -25.82
C LEU A 640 19.58 46.96 -25.00
N VAL A 641 20.06 45.82 -25.49
CA VAL A 641 19.93 44.51 -24.83
C VAL A 641 21.30 44.02 -24.38
N MET A 642 21.40 43.51 -23.16
CA MET A 642 22.66 42.97 -22.63
C MET A 642 23.06 41.67 -23.36
N LYS A 643 24.36 41.54 -23.63
CA LYS A 643 24.97 40.41 -24.33
C LYS A 643 25.61 39.37 -23.42
N ASN A 644 25.69 39.68 -22.13
CA ASN A 644 26.30 38.88 -21.07
C ASN A 644 25.45 39.02 -19.81
N TYR A 645 25.98 38.57 -18.67
CA TYR A 645 25.30 38.66 -17.37
C TYR A 645 25.29 40.04 -16.72
N ASP A 646 25.76 41.08 -17.43
CA ASP A 646 25.63 42.46 -16.95
C ASP A 646 24.16 42.87 -16.97
N HIS A 647 23.84 43.92 -16.21
CA HIS A 647 22.49 44.46 -16.13
C HIS A 647 22.53 45.97 -15.99
N PHE A 648 21.54 46.65 -16.52
CA PHE A 648 21.30 48.07 -16.28
C PHE A 648 20.80 48.28 -14.85
N ILE A 649 21.30 49.30 -14.15
CA ILE A 649 20.92 49.59 -12.77
C ILE A 649 19.38 49.69 -12.65
N GLN A 650 18.80 48.79 -11.86
CA GLN A 650 17.37 48.74 -11.58
C GLN A 650 17.12 48.17 -10.17
N PRO A 651 16.13 48.68 -9.42
CA PRO A 651 15.73 48.02 -8.18
C PRO A 651 15.10 46.65 -8.46
N GLY A 652 15.38 45.66 -7.62
CA GLY A 652 14.84 44.32 -7.75
C GLY A 652 15.49 43.36 -6.75
N ASN A 653 15.09 42.09 -6.82
CA ASN A 653 15.73 41.01 -6.07
C ASN A 653 15.71 39.74 -6.91
N ALA A 654 16.89 39.17 -7.19
CA ALA A 654 17.05 37.98 -8.01
C ALA A 654 17.97 37.01 -7.27
N ALA A 655 17.42 35.87 -6.82
CA ALA A 655 18.15 34.92 -5.97
C ALA A 655 18.78 35.55 -4.70
N GLY A 656 18.21 36.65 -4.18
CA GLY A 656 18.79 37.38 -3.06
C GLY A 656 18.92 36.54 -1.79
N GLY A 657 20.04 36.72 -1.09
CA GLY A 657 20.39 35.91 0.09
C GLY A 657 20.96 34.53 -0.24
N ASN A 658 21.27 34.26 -1.52
CA ASN A 658 21.98 33.06 -1.93
C ASN A 658 23.46 33.12 -1.51
N ASP A 659 23.92 32.11 -0.79
CA ASP A 659 25.32 31.91 -0.42
C ASP A 659 25.68 30.41 -0.39
N ASP A 660 26.78 30.04 0.26
CA ASP A 660 27.23 28.65 0.32
C ASP A 660 26.40 27.78 1.26
N ASP A 661 25.83 28.35 2.31
CA ASP A 661 25.05 27.69 3.34
C ASP A 661 23.53 27.76 3.05
N ASN A 662 23.11 28.74 2.25
CA ASN A 662 21.72 29.02 1.91
C ASN A 662 21.54 29.16 0.38
N ALA A 663 20.99 28.13 -0.27
CA ALA A 663 20.75 28.11 -1.70
C ALA A 663 19.32 28.57 -2.02
N VAL A 664 19.16 29.83 -2.45
CA VAL A 664 17.85 30.44 -2.70
C VAL A 664 17.45 30.33 -4.17
N ALA A 665 16.29 29.75 -4.45
CA ALA A 665 15.70 29.64 -5.78
C ALA A 665 15.49 31.01 -6.44
N GLY A 666 15.55 31.03 -7.77
CA GLY A 666 15.38 32.24 -8.57
C GLY A 666 16.34 32.28 -9.76
N GLU A 667 15.82 32.07 -10.94
CA GLU A 667 16.46 32.45 -12.18
C GLU A 667 15.83 33.76 -12.66
N VAL A 668 16.51 34.46 -13.55
CA VAL A 668 15.94 35.61 -14.27
C VAL A 668 16.20 35.36 -15.75
N HIS A 669 15.96 36.36 -16.58
CA HIS A 669 16.34 36.31 -17.98
C HIS A 669 17.61 37.19 -18.16
N GLY A 670 18.67 36.65 -18.79
CA GLY A 670 19.93 37.31 -19.16
C GLY A 670 19.97 38.07 -20.50
N GLY A 671 18.86 38.27 -21.21
CA GLY A 671 18.81 39.03 -22.47
C GLY A 671 19.31 38.21 -23.67
N LEU A 672 20.47 38.57 -24.23
CA LEU A 672 21.07 37.87 -25.38
C LEU A 672 22.02 36.73 -24.95
N THR A 673 21.97 36.26 -23.71
CA THR A 673 22.76 35.10 -23.32
C THR A 673 22.25 33.84 -24.05
N PRO A 674 23.14 32.95 -24.54
CA PRO A 674 22.71 31.78 -25.32
C PRO A 674 21.65 30.89 -24.65
N GLU A 675 21.69 30.70 -23.34
CA GLU A 675 20.69 29.89 -22.62
C GLU A 675 19.28 30.49 -22.63
N GLU A 676 19.15 31.79 -22.84
CA GLU A 676 17.86 32.45 -22.98
C GLU A 676 17.44 32.58 -24.43
N CYS A 677 18.34 33.11 -25.26
CA CYS A 677 17.96 33.55 -26.59
C CYS A 677 17.96 32.43 -27.63
N ILE A 678 18.64 31.31 -27.37
CA ILE A 678 18.61 30.12 -28.20
C ILE A 678 17.62 29.13 -27.59
N VAL A 679 16.68 28.68 -28.41
CA VAL A 679 15.60 27.78 -27.98
C VAL A 679 15.54 26.56 -28.90
N PRO A 680 15.10 25.39 -28.40
CA PRO A 680 14.91 24.22 -29.23
C PRO A 680 13.65 24.35 -30.09
N VAL A 681 13.68 23.76 -31.28
CA VAL A 681 12.49 23.46 -32.10
C VAL A 681 12.54 21.98 -32.40
N ILE A 682 11.72 21.21 -31.69
CA ILE A 682 11.64 19.75 -31.87
C ILE A 682 10.34 19.43 -32.56
N VAL A 683 10.43 18.73 -33.70
CA VAL A 683 9.25 18.30 -34.46
C VAL A 683 9.15 16.79 -34.35
N ILE A 684 8.05 16.32 -33.76
CA ILE A 684 7.72 14.91 -33.63
C ILE A 684 6.70 14.56 -34.73
N HIS A 685 6.96 13.50 -35.47
CA HIS A 685 6.15 13.03 -36.59
C HIS A 685 5.75 11.58 -36.38
N ARG A 686 4.45 11.31 -36.28
CA ARG A 686 3.92 9.96 -36.13
C ARG A 686 4.12 9.14 -37.42
N LYS A 687 4.70 7.94 -37.32
CA LYS A 687 4.99 7.10 -38.52
C LYS A 687 3.72 6.64 -39.24
N ASN A 688 2.64 6.39 -38.50
CA ASN A 688 1.34 5.99 -39.05
C ASN A 688 0.33 7.10 -38.76
N LYS A 689 -0.40 7.55 -39.79
CA LYS A 689 -1.43 8.58 -39.61
C LYS A 689 -2.40 8.17 -38.51
N PRO A 690 -2.72 9.08 -37.56
CA PRO A 690 -3.79 8.84 -36.62
C PRO A 690 -5.05 8.42 -37.37
N GLY A 691 -5.59 7.23 -37.08
CA GLY A 691 -6.94 6.90 -37.51
C GLY A 691 -7.88 7.80 -36.73
N ARG A 692 -8.24 8.97 -37.27
CA ARG A 692 -9.17 9.90 -36.60
C ARG A 692 -10.42 9.11 -36.20
N LEU A 693 -10.75 9.12 -34.90
CA LEU A 693 -11.93 8.42 -34.40
C LEU A 693 -13.14 8.93 -35.18
N SER A 694 -13.77 8.03 -35.93
CA SER A 694 -14.89 8.30 -36.81
C SER A 694 -15.92 7.21 -36.63
N TYR A 695 -17.16 7.53 -36.97
CA TYR A 695 -18.27 6.61 -36.80
C TYR A 695 -19.12 6.53 -38.06
N LYS A 696 -19.84 5.41 -38.18
CA LYS A 696 -20.86 5.15 -39.18
C LYS A 696 -22.20 4.95 -38.48
N ILE A 697 -23.23 5.54 -39.08
CA ILE A 697 -24.63 5.31 -38.70
C ILE A 697 -25.27 4.58 -39.87
N ASN A 698 -25.78 3.37 -39.62
CA ASN A 698 -26.29 2.49 -40.68
C ASN A 698 -27.66 2.94 -41.23
N ASN A 699 -28.38 3.81 -40.51
CA ASN A 699 -29.72 4.25 -40.89
C ASN A 699 -29.67 5.67 -41.49
N LYS A 700 -30.35 5.89 -42.63
CA LYS A 700 -30.49 7.23 -43.23
C LYS A 700 -31.46 8.15 -42.47
N LYS A 701 -32.35 7.58 -41.65
CA LYS A 701 -33.32 8.28 -40.80
C LYS A 701 -33.55 7.51 -39.50
N ILE A 702 -33.89 8.22 -38.44
CA ILE A 702 -34.28 7.62 -37.16
C ILE A 702 -35.81 7.44 -37.16
N LEU A 703 -36.30 6.28 -36.72
CA LEU A 703 -37.74 6.04 -36.61
C LEU A 703 -38.15 6.12 -35.14
N SER A 704 -39.01 7.10 -34.82
CA SER A 704 -39.56 7.29 -33.47
C SER A 704 -40.96 6.71 -33.34
N MET A 705 -41.23 6.02 -32.24
CA MET A 705 -42.56 5.53 -31.88
C MET A 705 -42.89 6.01 -30.47
N GLY A 706 -43.81 6.97 -30.34
CA GLY A 706 -44.18 7.55 -29.05
C GLY A 706 -43.00 8.22 -28.32
N GLY A 707 -42.09 8.87 -29.06
CA GLY A 707 -40.89 9.50 -28.52
C GLY A 707 -39.69 8.56 -28.38
N LYS A 708 -39.89 7.23 -28.48
CA LYS A 708 -38.82 6.25 -28.34
C LYS A 708 -38.19 5.90 -29.69
N ALA A 709 -36.85 5.90 -29.76
CA ALA A 709 -36.12 5.52 -30.96
C ALA A 709 -34.80 4.82 -30.62
N THR A 710 -34.24 4.06 -31.57
CA THR A 710 -32.91 3.46 -31.43
C THR A 710 -32.02 3.79 -32.62
N LEU A 711 -30.72 3.97 -32.34
CA LEU A 711 -29.69 4.26 -33.33
C LEU A 711 -28.45 3.40 -33.07
N ARG A 712 -27.98 2.71 -34.09
CA ARG A 712 -26.69 2.01 -34.03
C ARG A 712 -25.58 2.90 -34.56
N VAL A 713 -24.47 2.92 -33.83
CA VAL A 713 -23.26 3.68 -34.13
C VAL A 713 -22.07 2.73 -34.10
N GLU A 714 -21.31 2.69 -35.18
CA GLU A 714 -20.14 1.83 -35.36
C GLU A 714 -18.90 2.69 -35.55
N PHE A 715 -17.85 2.47 -34.75
CA PHE A 715 -16.61 3.24 -34.76
C PHE A 715 -15.52 2.53 -35.56
N ASN A 716 -14.56 3.29 -36.09
CA ASN A 716 -13.39 2.75 -36.79
C ASN A 716 -12.27 2.24 -35.86
N SER A 717 -12.45 2.37 -34.55
CA SER A 717 -11.57 1.85 -33.50
C SER A 717 -12.35 1.64 -32.20
N PRO A 718 -11.83 0.85 -31.24
CA PRO A 718 -12.49 0.62 -29.95
C PRO A 718 -12.82 1.91 -29.19
N VAL A 719 -14.01 1.97 -28.57
CA VAL A 719 -14.52 3.09 -27.75
C VAL A 719 -14.98 2.55 -26.40
N GLN A 720 -14.52 3.15 -25.30
CA GLN A 720 -14.86 2.71 -23.94
C GLN A 720 -16.15 3.35 -23.40
N SER A 721 -16.48 4.54 -23.88
CA SER A 721 -17.65 5.30 -23.45
C SER A 721 -18.26 6.11 -24.58
N LEU A 722 -19.59 6.14 -24.65
CA LEU A 722 -20.33 6.90 -25.65
C LEU A 722 -21.46 7.70 -25.00
N LYS A 723 -21.55 8.99 -25.33
CA LYS A 723 -22.71 9.84 -25.06
C LYS A 723 -23.20 10.45 -26.36
N ILE A 724 -24.51 10.43 -26.57
CA ILE A 724 -25.14 11.16 -27.66
C ILE A 724 -26.18 12.11 -27.06
N ILE A 725 -25.97 13.40 -27.29
CA ILE A 725 -26.83 14.47 -26.80
C ILE A 725 -27.62 15.03 -27.98
N THR A 726 -28.90 15.29 -27.73
CA THR A 726 -29.80 15.94 -28.69
C THR A 726 -30.43 17.18 -28.05
N ASN A 727 -31.15 17.97 -28.84
CA ASN A 727 -31.96 19.09 -28.33
C ASN A 727 -33.00 18.67 -27.26
N ASN A 728 -33.35 17.37 -27.21
CA ASN A 728 -34.35 16.82 -26.28
C ASN A 728 -33.72 16.08 -25.09
N GLY A 729 -32.39 16.17 -24.92
CA GLY A 729 -31.64 15.54 -23.83
C GLY A 729 -30.66 14.46 -24.30
N GLU A 730 -29.94 13.91 -23.32
CA GLU A 730 -28.99 12.80 -23.48
C GLU A 730 -29.74 11.47 -23.63
N CYS A 731 -29.25 10.61 -24.52
CA CYS A 731 -29.80 9.26 -24.70
C CYS A 731 -29.02 8.21 -23.90
N GLU A 732 -29.64 7.06 -23.66
CA GLU A 732 -28.95 5.92 -23.05
C GLU A 732 -28.15 5.15 -24.11
N CYS A 733 -26.82 5.07 -23.96
CA CYS A 733 -25.93 4.36 -24.87
C CYS A 733 -25.52 3.01 -24.27
N ILE A 734 -25.80 1.92 -24.99
CA ILE A 734 -25.45 0.56 -24.59
C ILE A 734 -24.36 0.03 -25.53
N GLN A 735 -23.25 -0.45 -24.97
CA GLN A 735 -22.17 -1.05 -25.73
C GLN A 735 -22.59 -2.44 -26.23
N ASN A 736 -22.57 -2.65 -27.54
CA ASN A 736 -22.80 -3.97 -28.14
C ASN A 736 -21.49 -4.78 -28.20
N ASN A 737 -20.39 -4.11 -28.56
CA ASN A 737 -19.02 -4.62 -28.52
C ASN A 737 -18.02 -3.44 -28.46
N VAL A 738 -16.71 -3.72 -28.52
CA VAL A 738 -15.67 -2.69 -28.42
C VAL A 738 -15.79 -1.56 -29.45
N GLU A 739 -16.37 -1.79 -30.63
CA GLU A 739 -16.50 -0.82 -31.73
C GLU A 739 -17.97 -0.45 -32.06
N GLU A 740 -18.98 -1.12 -31.51
CA GLU A 740 -20.39 -0.91 -31.84
C GLU A 740 -21.24 -0.58 -30.59
N TRP A 741 -22.08 0.45 -30.72
CA TRP A 741 -22.97 0.93 -29.65
C TRP A 741 -24.41 1.13 -30.16
N THR A 742 -25.39 0.98 -29.26
CA THR A 742 -26.81 1.28 -29.51
C THR A 742 -27.29 2.41 -28.59
N ALA A 743 -27.68 3.54 -29.17
CA ALA A 743 -28.31 4.66 -28.49
C ALA A 743 -29.84 4.51 -28.44
N HIS A 744 -30.42 4.69 -27.25
CA HIS A 744 -31.85 4.61 -26.96
C HIS A 744 -32.37 5.98 -26.55
N PHE A 745 -33.19 6.57 -27.40
CA PHE A 745 -33.83 7.86 -27.16
C PHE A 745 -35.20 7.65 -26.53
N SER A 746 -35.55 8.48 -25.54
CA SER A 746 -36.83 8.44 -24.84
C SER A 746 -37.81 9.55 -25.26
N ASN A 747 -37.29 10.69 -25.77
CA ASN A 747 -38.06 11.88 -26.16
C ASN A 747 -37.60 12.45 -27.52
N LEU A 748 -37.56 11.64 -28.57
CA LEU A 748 -37.19 12.07 -29.92
C LEU A 748 -38.44 12.28 -30.80
N HIS A 749 -38.75 13.53 -31.16
CA HIS A 749 -39.91 13.88 -31.98
C HIS A 749 -39.57 13.94 -33.47
N GLU A 750 -40.61 13.90 -34.34
CA GLU A 750 -40.43 14.04 -35.79
C GLU A 750 -39.78 15.38 -36.17
N GLY A 751 -38.92 15.36 -37.19
CA GLY A 751 -38.19 16.54 -37.66
C GLY A 751 -36.69 16.28 -37.78
N GLU A 752 -35.89 17.34 -37.74
CA GLU A 752 -34.42 17.24 -37.71
C GLU A 752 -33.90 17.16 -36.28
N ALA A 753 -33.06 16.16 -36.01
CA ALA A 753 -32.34 16.01 -34.76
C ALA A 753 -30.85 16.23 -35.01
N GLU A 754 -30.28 17.20 -34.30
CA GLU A 754 -28.83 17.38 -34.21
C GLU A 754 -28.29 16.47 -33.12
N LEU A 755 -27.35 15.60 -33.48
CA LEU A 755 -26.69 14.65 -32.59
C LEU A 755 -25.27 15.16 -32.30
N GLU A 756 -25.02 15.44 -31.03
CA GLU A 756 -23.70 15.69 -30.49
C GLU A 756 -23.13 14.37 -29.96
N ILE A 757 -22.13 13.82 -30.65
CA ILE A 757 -21.53 12.51 -30.34
C ILE A 757 -20.23 12.74 -29.59
N ILE A 758 -20.16 12.22 -28.37
CA ILE A 758 -19.01 12.30 -27.48
C ILE A 758 -18.55 10.87 -27.18
N ALA A 759 -17.38 10.50 -27.68
CA ALA A 759 -16.77 9.19 -27.47
C ALA A 759 -15.50 9.36 -26.65
N ASP A 760 -15.34 8.60 -25.56
CA ASP A 760 -14.18 8.69 -24.66
C ASP A 760 -13.90 10.13 -24.19
N ASN A 761 -14.98 10.83 -23.85
CA ASN A 761 -15.00 12.25 -23.46
C ASN A 761 -14.51 13.23 -24.53
N LYS A 762 -14.27 12.79 -25.78
CA LYS A 762 -13.94 13.64 -26.93
C LYS A 762 -15.16 13.83 -27.84
N MET A 763 -15.51 15.08 -28.14
CA MET A 763 -16.59 15.40 -29.07
C MET A 763 -16.15 15.20 -30.53
N ILE A 764 -16.88 14.38 -31.28
CA ILE A 764 -16.61 14.17 -32.71
C ILE A 764 -17.32 15.26 -33.53
N LYS A 765 -16.54 16.18 -34.11
CA LYS A 765 -17.03 17.30 -34.93
C LYS A 765 -17.00 16.99 -36.43
N PRO A 766 -17.94 17.54 -37.23
CA PRO A 766 -19.08 18.39 -36.83
C PRO A 766 -20.26 17.57 -36.28
N LYS A 767 -21.19 18.25 -35.59
CA LYS A 767 -22.46 17.66 -35.13
C LYS A 767 -23.21 17.03 -36.30
N LYS A 768 -23.90 15.91 -36.03
CA LYS A 768 -24.58 15.13 -37.07
C LYS A 768 -26.05 15.44 -37.10
N ILE A 769 -26.54 15.90 -38.24
CA ILE A 769 -27.97 16.14 -38.45
C ILE A 769 -28.61 14.85 -39.01
N MET A 770 -29.70 14.42 -38.38
CA MET A 770 -30.46 13.22 -38.73
C MET A 770 -31.95 13.55 -38.84
N GLN A 771 -32.60 13.03 -39.87
CA GLN A 771 -34.06 13.13 -40.02
C GLN A 771 -34.77 12.08 -39.17
N VAL A 772 -35.76 12.49 -38.38
CA VAL A 772 -36.59 11.64 -37.52
C VAL A 772 -37.99 11.54 -38.11
N GLY A 773 -38.44 10.33 -38.43
CA GLY A 773 -39.82 10.07 -38.88
C GLY A 773 -40.57 9.19 -37.87
N SER A 774 -41.90 9.24 -37.86
CA SER A 774 -42.70 8.35 -37.01
C SER A 774 -42.83 6.94 -37.60
N ARG A 775 -42.85 5.95 -36.72
CA ARG A 775 -43.41 4.62 -37.00
C ARG A 775 -44.84 4.59 -36.46
N GLY A 776 -45.80 4.88 -37.32
CA GLY A 776 -47.22 4.85 -36.99
C GLY A 776 -48.09 4.99 -38.24
N ILE A 777 -49.17 4.20 -38.29
CA ILE A 777 -50.18 4.20 -39.34
C ILE A 777 -50.76 5.62 -39.47
N GLN A 778 -50.62 6.26 -40.63
CA GLN A 778 -51.45 7.41 -40.97
C GLN A 778 -52.91 6.94 -40.95
N THR A 779 -53.66 7.36 -39.95
CA THR A 779 -55.11 7.28 -39.98
C THR A 779 -55.60 8.26 -41.02
N ASN A 780 -55.74 7.80 -42.27
CA ASN A 780 -56.62 8.47 -43.22
C ASN A 780 -58.02 8.53 -42.61
N SER A 781 -58.72 9.63 -42.81
CA SER A 781 -60.07 9.97 -42.33
C SER A 781 -61.20 9.01 -42.77
N MET A 782 -60.87 7.78 -43.19
CA MET A 782 -61.80 6.74 -43.62
C MET A 782 -61.57 5.36 -42.99
N GLY A 783 -60.79 5.23 -41.91
CA GLY A 783 -60.94 4.12 -40.97
C GLY A 783 -60.83 2.69 -41.52
N LEU A 784 -59.83 2.39 -42.34
CA LEU A 784 -59.48 1.00 -42.72
C LEU A 784 -57.97 0.81 -42.60
N GLY A 785 -57.57 -0.07 -41.67
CA GLY A 785 -56.18 -0.37 -41.34
C GLY A 785 -55.53 -1.34 -42.33
N GLY A 786 -54.32 -1.01 -42.75
CA GLY A 786 -53.37 -1.90 -43.41
C GLY A 786 -51.96 -1.64 -42.87
N LEU A 787 -51.25 -2.72 -42.51
CA LEU A 787 -49.91 -2.70 -41.92
C LEU A 787 -48.83 -2.21 -42.90
N LEU A 788 -47.90 -1.40 -42.40
CA LEU A 788 -46.54 -1.23 -42.90
C LEU A 788 -45.54 -1.57 -41.79
#